data_AF-A0A4S4MPX2-F1
#
_entry.id   AF-A0A4S4MPX2-F1
#
_cell.length_a   1.000
_cell.length_b   1.000
_cell.length_c   1.000
_cell.angle_alpha   90.00
_cell.angle_beta   90.00
_cell.angle_gamma   90.00
#
_symmetry.space_group_name_H-M   'P 1'
#
loop_
_entity.id
_entity.type
_entity.pdbx_description
1 polymer ?
#
loop_
_entity_poly.entity_id
_entity_poly.type
_entity_poly.pdbx_seq_one_letter_code
_entity_poly.pdbx_strand_id
1 'polypeptide(L)'
;MATRHSFLSTTGLIRSPSAGSSLSQHQAPSRGTHTGKRTIFHRTTPPDLKPPKSSIRPARTHFTRAGIIPLRPTFLVVIAIFFSFAFIATISLAFIGAEDEPIFRDTLKAIAQDTPGIVLIGDNVDVDVDEPSITVRWSIVGCGNEFVLAGSEGSHGSDVCGVPSIALDIFVDSIMTASYDPADFPVISSSGRRQSVQNLFQFDSDHVLDVHEARIYPFDTYRLTSTLRAVDKATNLSVPLIRTPTLIETSSFLVSSLDVASYMNISSDDTQAPSRDLEMTMKRPAEARAFTLLLFAMNWMMAHGTIAFLVLAWKTDDTERILKYLAFVAATLLLIPQLRNAMPDAPGFDGVLIDCIGFFPQMLVSAFSLIMVLAVIARSELEAMDIPTDPAPVKAPQEPLSNGLRRLRLAGSSSSVDFVGIEAWVTQIPPITRTWLGLSVLTSLAIQCHFVTPYQLFFSWNTAFVNMQPWRAVTTFFYFGSLSLDFVFHMFFFMRYSRLLEESSFANRKADYFWLLFLSALMILAISPLVTLPFLASPLAFVPIYLWSRRHPSTPISLFGLITITAPYLPIALVGLAWVLNGTWTAAAGDLVGCGVGHIAWFLRDVWRREMVGGPTVFTDAPLAVTQNAKGNTGKRTSLFASFLQFFHPHRLQQLFQGPSYLEGRNALAAVDAGRHASPRLQGGTAPSECTEDLVPEELPAVTFMMVDLTSGLAPPKWQEDIGPALVVRADQKPLIVRDIARWWSYCCDLMDMEWGEPSERRSIINYMRPEVFKEVLY
;
A
#
# COMPACT_ATOMS: atom_id res chain seq x y z
N MET A 1 -45.59 -14.05 -23.41
CA MET A 1 -45.51 -13.41 -22.08
C MET A 1 -44.02 -13.37 -21.73
N ALA A 2 -43.24 -12.31 -22.00
CA ALA A 2 -43.38 -10.92 -21.54
C ALA A 2 -43.63 -10.91 -20.02
N THR A 3 -42.76 -10.40 -19.13
CA THR A 3 -41.85 -9.23 -19.22
C THR A 3 -40.72 -9.32 -18.18
N ARG A 4 -39.62 -8.60 -18.48
CA ARG A 4 -38.49 -8.25 -17.60
C ARG A 4 -38.92 -7.37 -16.41
N HIS A 5 -38.12 -7.37 -15.32
CA HIS A 5 -37.54 -6.21 -14.59
C HIS A 5 -36.84 -6.73 -13.31
N SER A 6 -35.50 -6.65 -13.25
CA SER A 6 -34.68 -5.69 -12.49
C SER A 6 -34.41 -6.11 -11.04
N PHE A 7 -33.24 -6.71 -10.82
CA PHE A 7 -32.59 -6.79 -9.52
C PHE A 7 -31.88 -5.47 -9.26
N LEU A 8 -32.39 -4.68 -8.32
CA LEU A 8 -31.68 -3.78 -7.42
C LEU A 8 -32.74 -3.03 -6.60
N SER A 9 -33.07 -3.56 -5.42
CA SER A 9 -33.65 -2.74 -4.35
C SER A 9 -33.42 -3.47 -3.02
N THR A 10 -32.44 -2.98 -2.28
CA THR A 10 -32.34 -3.14 -0.84
C THR A 10 -33.40 -2.29 -0.14
N THR A 11 -33.85 -2.78 1.01
CA THR A 11 -34.56 -2.10 2.12
C THR A 11 -36.07 -1.90 1.99
N GLY A 12 -36.79 -2.71 2.78
CA GLY A 12 -38.18 -2.53 3.15
C GLY A 12 -38.45 -3.35 4.42
N LEU A 13 -38.38 -2.68 5.56
CA LEU A 13 -38.73 -3.17 6.89
C LEU A 13 -40.18 -3.71 6.94
N ILE A 14 -40.48 -4.65 7.86
CA ILE A 14 -41.55 -4.59 8.90
C ILE A 14 -42.12 -5.98 9.27
N ARG A 15 -42.15 -6.22 10.59
CA ARG A 15 -43.05 -7.04 11.47
C ARG A 15 -43.59 -8.42 11.09
N SER A 16 -43.62 -9.23 12.15
CA SER A 16 -44.39 -10.45 12.40
C SER A 16 -45.90 -10.38 12.09
N PRO A 17 -46.53 -11.55 11.90
CA PRO A 17 -47.46 -11.99 12.94
C PRO A 17 -47.28 -13.45 13.40
N SER A 18 -47.77 -13.64 14.61
CA SER A 18 -47.98 -14.86 15.39
C SER A 18 -48.86 -15.93 14.72
N ALA A 19 -48.60 -17.16 15.15
CA ALA A 19 -49.55 -18.24 15.48
C ALA A 19 -50.52 -18.76 14.41
N GLY A 20 -50.49 -20.08 14.19
CA GLY A 20 -51.52 -20.80 13.46
C GLY A 20 -51.05 -22.12 12.87
N SER A 21 -50.63 -23.04 13.74
CA SER A 21 -50.34 -24.44 13.41
C SER A 21 -51.60 -25.20 12.98
N SER A 22 -51.43 -26.07 11.98
CA SER A 22 -52.06 -27.39 11.82
C SER A 22 -53.60 -27.50 11.80
N LEU A 23 -54.17 -28.04 10.72
CA LEU A 23 -54.65 -29.44 10.71
C LEU A 23 -55.20 -29.88 9.34
N SER A 24 -54.97 -31.17 9.06
CA SER A 24 -55.72 -32.16 8.25
C SER A 24 -56.01 -31.85 6.77
N GLN A 25 -55.40 -32.57 5.82
CA GLN A 25 -55.82 -33.91 5.35
C GLN A 25 -57.34 -34.03 5.16
N HIS A 26 -57.82 -33.98 3.91
CA HIS A 26 -58.14 -35.21 3.22
C HIS A 26 -58.31 -35.03 1.72
N GLN A 27 -57.78 -36.03 1.05
CA GLN A 27 -57.72 -36.27 -0.36
C GLN A 27 -58.95 -37.09 -0.78
N ALA A 28 -59.27 -36.95 -2.06
CA ALA A 28 -59.91 -37.93 -2.93
C ALA A 28 -61.43 -37.83 -3.18
N PRO A 29 -61.84 -38.20 -4.41
CA PRO A 29 -62.99 -37.61 -5.08
C PRO A 29 -64.05 -38.68 -5.44
N SER A 30 -65.06 -38.26 -6.19
CA SER A 30 -65.67 -38.98 -7.34
C SER A 30 -67.19 -39.13 -7.32
N ARG A 31 -67.69 -39.29 -8.56
CA ARG A 31 -69.04 -39.63 -9.04
C ARG A 31 -69.99 -38.44 -9.12
N GLY A 32 -70.39 -38.01 -10.34
CA GLY A 32 -71.10 -38.82 -11.35
C GLY A 32 -72.58 -38.75 -10.97
N THR A 33 -73.50 -38.17 -11.74
CA THR A 33 -73.90 -38.52 -13.11
C THR A 33 -75.16 -37.70 -13.46
N HIS A 34 -75.34 -37.37 -14.75
CA HIS A 34 -76.61 -37.27 -15.53
C HIS A 34 -77.77 -36.39 -14.98
N THR A 35 -78.61 -35.63 -15.69
CA THR A 35 -78.94 -35.34 -17.11
C THR A 35 -80.16 -34.39 -17.09
N GLY A 36 -80.36 -33.60 -18.16
CA GLY A 36 -81.69 -33.14 -18.60
C GLY A 36 -82.02 -31.68 -18.31
N LYS A 37 -81.91 -30.77 -19.29
CA LYS A 37 -82.91 -30.37 -20.32
C LYS A 37 -84.04 -29.46 -19.80
N ARG A 38 -84.04 -28.19 -20.26
CA ARG A 38 -85.13 -27.43 -20.95
C ARG A 38 -84.82 -25.92 -20.90
N THR A 39 -84.54 -25.26 -22.03
CA THR A 39 -85.46 -24.48 -22.91
C THR A 39 -86.16 -23.33 -22.21
N ILE A 40 -86.39 -22.12 -22.71
CA ILE A 40 -86.21 -21.32 -23.94
C ILE A 40 -86.80 -19.93 -23.52
N PHE A 41 -86.29 -18.77 -23.96
CA PHE A 41 -87.16 -17.69 -24.49
C PHE A 41 -86.33 -16.58 -25.17
N HIS A 42 -86.87 -16.13 -26.31
CA HIS A 42 -86.33 -15.27 -27.36
C HIS A 42 -87.05 -13.90 -27.34
N ARG A 43 -86.38 -12.78 -27.69
CA ARG A 43 -86.95 -11.59 -28.40
C ARG A 43 -85.83 -10.58 -28.80
N THR A 44 -85.31 -10.58 -30.04
CA THR A 44 -85.60 -9.75 -31.27
C THR A 44 -85.31 -8.22 -31.14
N THR A 45 -84.17 -7.66 -31.62
CA THR A 45 -83.80 -7.03 -32.97
C THR A 45 -84.08 -5.51 -33.09
N PRO A 46 -83.54 -4.71 -34.07
CA PRO A 46 -82.18 -4.49 -34.69
C PRO A 46 -81.92 -2.95 -34.97
N PRO A 47 -81.19 -2.47 -36.02
CA PRO A 47 -79.81 -2.66 -36.54
C PRO A 47 -78.91 -1.40 -36.26
N ASP A 48 -77.59 -1.31 -36.50
CA ASP A 48 -76.97 -1.07 -37.83
C ASP A 48 -75.41 -1.01 -37.80
N LEU A 49 -74.80 -1.34 -38.96
CA LEU A 49 -73.46 -1.04 -39.49
C LEU A 49 -72.16 -1.45 -38.75
N LYS A 50 -71.46 -2.47 -39.30
CA LYS A 50 -70.00 -2.65 -39.21
C LYS A 50 -69.39 -2.98 -40.59
N PRO A 51 -68.35 -2.26 -41.06
CA PRO A 51 -67.61 -2.63 -42.27
C PRO A 51 -66.53 -3.71 -41.99
N PRO A 52 -66.06 -4.42 -43.04
CA PRO A 52 -65.36 -5.70 -42.93
C PRO A 52 -63.86 -5.56 -42.62
N LYS A 53 -63.32 -6.49 -41.83
CA LYS A 53 -61.87 -6.66 -41.63
C LYS A 53 -61.26 -7.36 -42.84
N SER A 54 -60.46 -6.64 -43.61
CA SER A 54 -59.66 -7.14 -44.72
C SER A 54 -58.53 -8.04 -44.22
N SER A 55 -58.42 -9.22 -44.84
CA SER A 55 -57.29 -10.12 -44.71
C SER A 55 -56.20 -9.66 -45.68
N ILE A 56 -55.06 -9.22 -45.16
CA ILE A 56 -53.81 -9.09 -45.92
C ILE A 56 -52.75 -9.82 -45.12
N ARG A 57 -52.33 -10.99 -45.60
CA ARG A 57 -51.07 -11.63 -45.18
C ARG A 57 -49.92 -10.91 -45.89
N PRO A 58 -48.87 -10.47 -45.18
CA PRO A 58 -47.54 -10.47 -45.73
C PRO A 58 -46.81 -11.76 -45.36
N ALA A 59 -46.04 -12.24 -46.33
CA ALA A 59 -45.40 -13.53 -46.38
C ALA A 59 -44.46 -13.80 -45.20
N ARG A 60 -44.49 -15.07 -44.77
CA ARG A 60 -43.53 -15.68 -43.86
C ARG A 60 -42.18 -15.78 -44.58
N THR A 61 -41.27 -14.84 -44.33
CA THR A 61 -39.86 -15.02 -44.68
C THR A 61 -39.21 -15.89 -43.61
N HIS A 62 -38.99 -17.16 -43.96
CA HIS A 62 -38.03 -18.02 -43.28
C HIS A 62 -36.65 -17.39 -43.44
N PHE A 63 -36.15 -16.71 -42.41
CA PHE A 63 -34.71 -16.57 -42.22
C PHE A 63 -34.27 -17.69 -41.30
N THR A 64 -33.79 -18.78 -41.90
CA THR A 64 -32.97 -19.78 -41.21
C THR A 64 -31.67 -19.10 -40.80
N ARG A 65 -31.63 -18.51 -39.61
CA ARG A 65 -30.37 -18.13 -38.98
C ARG A 65 -29.72 -19.44 -38.51
N ALA A 66 -28.75 -19.89 -39.29
CA ALA A 66 -27.92 -21.04 -39.01
C ALA A 66 -27.43 -21.02 -37.54
N GLY A 67 -27.63 -22.14 -36.84
CA GLY A 67 -26.65 -22.68 -35.88
C GLY A 67 -26.17 -21.82 -34.71
N ILE A 68 -26.93 -20.85 -34.19
CA ILE A 68 -26.54 -20.18 -32.94
C ILE A 68 -27.37 -20.77 -31.79
N ILE A 69 -26.80 -21.78 -31.12
CA ILE A 69 -27.35 -22.28 -29.85
C ILE A 69 -27.06 -21.21 -28.80
N PRO A 70 -28.06 -20.58 -28.17
CA PRO A 70 -27.82 -19.59 -27.12
C PRO A 70 -27.30 -20.33 -25.88
N LEU A 71 -25.98 -20.29 -25.67
CA LEU A 71 -25.35 -20.81 -24.47
C LEU A 71 -25.84 -20.00 -23.27
N ARG A 72 -26.53 -20.68 -22.34
CA ARG A 72 -26.95 -20.05 -21.08
C ARG A 72 -25.71 -19.69 -20.26
N PRO A 73 -25.70 -18.57 -19.50
CA PRO A 73 -24.56 -18.16 -18.68
C PRO A 73 -24.07 -19.26 -17.73
N THR A 74 -24.97 -20.10 -17.22
CA THR A 74 -24.64 -21.26 -16.39
C THR A 74 -23.79 -22.31 -17.12
N PHE A 75 -23.99 -22.51 -18.42
CA PHE A 75 -23.19 -23.43 -19.22
C PHE A 75 -21.76 -22.92 -19.41
N LEU A 76 -21.59 -21.61 -19.61
CA LEU A 76 -20.26 -21.00 -19.68
C LEU A 76 -19.50 -21.11 -18.35
N VAL A 77 -20.18 -20.92 -17.23
CA VAL A 77 -19.57 -21.08 -15.90
C VAL A 77 -19.16 -22.54 -15.64
N VAL A 78 -20.01 -23.51 -15.96
CA VAL A 78 -19.68 -24.94 -15.80
C VAL A 78 -18.50 -25.34 -16.69
N ILE A 79 -18.46 -24.84 -17.93
CA ILE A 79 -17.33 -25.07 -18.84
C ILE A 79 -16.04 -24.44 -18.31
N ALA A 80 -16.09 -23.21 -17.80
CA ALA A 80 -14.92 -22.54 -17.24
C ALA A 80 -14.38 -23.29 -16.00
N ILE A 81 -15.27 -23.76 -15.12
CA ILE A 81 -14.91 -24.58 -13.96
C ILE A 81 -14.27 -25.90 -14.40
N PHE A 82 -14.86 -26.57 -15.40
CA PHE A 82 -14.33 -27.82 -15.94
C PHE A 82 -12.93 -27.63 -16.53
N PHE A 83 -12.72 -26.61 -17.36
CA PHE A 83 -11.40 -26.31 -17.92
C PHE A 83 -10.39 -25.92 -16.85
N SER A 84 -10.81 -25.19 -15.81
CA SER A 84 -9.94 -24.86 -14.68
C SER A 84 -9.50 -26.11 -13.91
N PHE A 85 -10.42 -27.01 -13.58
CA PHE A 85 -10.07 -28.28 -12.93
C PHE A 85 -9.24 -29.19 -13.82
N ALA A 86 -9.54 -29.26 -15.11
CA ALA A 86 -8.76 -30.02 -16.08
C ALA A 86 -7.32 -29.48 -16.17
N PHE A 87 -7.16 -28.16 -16.25
CA PHE A 87 -5.86 -27.50 -16.27
C PHE A 87 -5.04 -27.77 -15.00
N ILE A 88 -5.66 -27.61 -13.82
CA ILE A 88 -5.02 -27.91 -12.53
C ILE A 88 -4.60 -29.39 -12.49
N ALA A 89 -5.50 -30.32 -12.85
CA ALA A 89 -5.19 -31.74 -12.86
C ALA A 89 -4.06 -32.09 -13.83
N THR A 90 -4.04 -31.50 -15.04
CA THR A 90 -2.95 -31.74 -16.00
C THR A 90 -1.61 -31.25 -15.49
N ILE A 91 -1.57 -30.09 -14.82
CA ILE A 91 -0.34 -29.56 -14.22
C ILE A 91 0.08 -30.44 -13.05
N SER A 92 -0.83 -30.80 -12.15
CA SER A 92 -0.52 -31.65 -11.00
C SER A 92 -0.03 -33.04 -11.40
N LEU A 93 -0.56 -33.61 -12.49
CA LEU A 93 -0.12 -34.91 -13.02
C LEU A 93 1.23 -34.83 -13.76
N ALA A 94 1.63 -33.65 -14.25
CA ALA A 94 2.93 -33.45 -14.91
C ALA A 94 4.12 -33.59 -13.95
N PHE A 95 3.89 -33.42 -12.64
CA PHE A 95 4.94 -33.55 -11.61
C PHE A 95 5.05 -34.97 -11.00
N ILE A 96 4.18 -35.92 -11.40
CA ILE A 96 4.25 -37.29 -10.90
C ILE A 96 5.32 -38.05 -11.69
N GLY A 97 6.42 -38.39 -11.04
CA GLY A 97 7.53 -39.17 -11.62
C GLY A 97 8.78 -38.35 -11.99
N ALA A 98 8.85 -37.08 -11.58
CA ALA A 98 10.12 -36.35 -11.58
C ALA A 98 11.00 -36.92 -10.46
N GLU A 99 11.89 -37.84 -10.80
CA GLU A 99 13.00 -38.25 -9.94
C GLU A 99 14.23 -37.42 -10.32
N ASP A 100 14.89 -36.82 -9.33
CA ASP A 100 16.14 -36.07 -9.53
C ASP A 100 17.28 -37.06 -9.84
N GLU A 101 17.49 -37.37 -11.12
CA GLU A 101 18.66 -38.14 -11.53
C GLU A 101 19.94 -37.30 -11.34
N PRO A 102 21.00 -37.83 -10.68
CA PRO A 102 22.21 -37.06 -10.42
C PRO A 102 22.91 -36.65 -11.72
N ILE A 103 22.82 -35.35 -12.02
CA ILE A 103 23.23 -34.69 -13.27
C ILE A 103 24.67 -35.04 -13.69
N PHE A 104 25.59 -35.17 -12.73
CA PHE A 104 27.02 -35.37 -13.00
C PHE A 104 27.47 -36.84 -13.03
N ARG A 105 26.59 -37.79 -12.70
CA ARG A 105 26.97 -39.20 -12.47
C ARG A 105 27.73 -39.82 -13.65
N ASP A 106 27.19 -39.68 -14.85
CA ASP A 106 27.77 -40.30 -16.05
C ASP A 106 29.04 -39.58 -16.50
N THR A 107 29.07 -38.25 -16.39
CA THR A 107 30.27 -37.44 -16.65
C THR A 107 31.42 -37.85 -15.74
N LEU A 108 31.16 -38.06 -14.44
CA LEU A 108 32.19 -38.47 -13.48
C LEU A 108 32.68 -39.91 -13.72
N LYS A 109 31.78 -40.82 -14.06
CA LYS A 109 32.18 -42.20 -14.44
C LYS A 109 33.07 -42.21 -15.68
N ALA A 110 32.75 -41.42 -16.70
CA ALA A 110 33.56 -41.31 -17.91
C ALA A 110 34.96 -40.75 -17.58
N ILE A 111 35.04 -39.69 -16.77
CA ILE A 111 36.32 -39.12 -16.34
C ILE A 111 37.17 -40.15 -15.58
N ALA A 112 36.56 -40.89 -14.63
CA ALA A 112 37.29 -41.89 -13.86
C ALA A 112 37.84 -43.04 -14.71
N GLN A 113 37.24 -43.35 -15.86
CA GLN A 113 37.66 -44.41 -16.77
C GLN A 113 38.68 -43.93 -17.81
N ASP A 114 38.44 -42.78 -18.43
CA ASP A 114 39.22 -42.31 -19.57
C ASP A 114 40.40 -41.42 -19.16
N THR A 115 40.21 -40.55 -18.17
CA THR A 115 41.17 -39.52 -17.76
C THR A 115 41.09 -39.25 -16.25
N PRO A 116 41.63 -40.12 -15.38
CA PRO A 116 41.58 -39.92 -13.93
C PRO A 116 42.37 -38.68 -13.50
N GLY A 117 41.87 -37.96 -12.49
CA GLY A 117 42.49 -36.74 -11.97
C GLY A 117 41.53 -35.89 -11.14
N ILE A 118 41.89 -34.61 -10.93
CA ILE A 118 41.11 -33.65 -10.13
C ILE A 118 40.10 -32.90 -11.02
N VAL A 119 38.87 -32.75 -10.53
CA VAL A 119 37.73 -32.12 -11.20
C VAL A 119 37.13 -31.08 -10.25
N LEU A 120 36.76 -29.91 -10.78
CA LEU A 120 35.97 -28.92 -10.05
C LEU A 120 34.54 -28.92 -10.60
N ILE A 121 33.54 -29.19 -9.77
CA ILE A 121 32.15 -29.24 -10.21
C ILE A 121 31.43 -27.99 -9.74
N GLY A 122 30.82 -27.24 -10.65
CA GLY A 122 29.93 -26.13 -10.32
C GLY A 122 28.56 -26.66 -9.92
N ASP A 123 28.41 -27.02 -8.64
CA ASP A 123 27.22 -27.65 -8.05
C ASP A 123 26.02 -26.71 -7.96
N ASN A 124 26.26 -25.41 -7.91
CA ASN A 124 25.22 -24.40 -7.94
C ASN A 124 25.71 -23.17 -8.70
N VAL A 125 24.79 -22.53 -9.41
CA VAL A 125 25.05 -21.29 -10.14
C VAL A 125 23.91 -20.32 -9.80
N ASP A 126 24.23 -19.28 -9.04
CA ASP A 126 23.30 -18.22 -8.69
C ASP A 126 23.62 -16.98 -9.51
N VAL A 127 22.64 -16.48 -10.26
CA VAL A 127 22.80 -15.35 -11.18
C VAL A 127 22.02 -14.19 -10.61
N ASP A 128 22.72 -13.15 -10.17
CA ASP A 128 22.11 -11.88 -9.80
C ASP A 128 22.09 -10.95 -11.02
N VAL A 129 20.90 -10.51 -11.38
CA VAL A 129 20.65 -9.64 -12.53
C VAL A 129 20.66 -8.17 -12.12
N ASP A 130 20.26 -7.88 -10.89
CA ASP A 130 20.17 -6.51 -10.36
C ASP A 130 21.58 -5.97 -10.10
N GLU A 131 22.42 -6.81 -9.50
CA GLU A 131 23.86 -6.64 -9.47
C GLU A 131 24.47 -7.66 -10.44
N PRO A 132 24.93 -7.26 -11.65
CA PRO A 132 25.30 -8.17 -12.74
C PRO A 132 26.50 -9.04 -12.36
N SER A 133 26.22 -10.10 -11.62
CA SER A 133 27.17 -10.93 -10.93
C SER A 133 26.65 -12.36 -10.86
N ILE A 134 27.57 -13.28 -10.68
CA ILE A 134 27.29 -14.70 -10.64
C ILE A 134 28.14 -15.34 -9.55
N THR A 135 27.48 -16.10 -8.69
CA THR A 135 28.13 -16.91 -7.65
C THR A 135 28.08 -18.36 -8.08
N VAL A 136 29.25 -18.97 -8.23
CA VAL A 136 29.37 -20.40 -8.55
C VAL A 136 29.86 -21.13 -7.30
N ARG A 137 29.10 -22.13 -6.85
CA ARG A 137 29.52 -23.05 -5.80
C ARG A 137 30.29 -24.20 -6.41
N TRP A 138 31.56 -24.30 -6.07
CA TRP A 138 32.46 -25.34 -6.54
C TRP A 138 32.58 -26.48 -5.54
N SER A 139 32.59 -27.72 -6.02
CA SER A 139 32.96 -28.93 -5.30
C SER A 139 34.27 -29.48 -5.84
N ILE A 140 35.26 -29.67 -4.96
CA ILE A 140 36.55 -30.26 -5.31
C ILE A 140 36.42 -31.79 -5.26
N VAL A 141 36.61 -32.46 -6.39
CA VAL A 141 36.39 -33.91 -6.55
C VAL A 141 37.62 -34.58 -7.16
N GLY A 142 38.08 -35.66 -6.55
CA GLY A 142 39.06 -36.57 -7.14
C GLY A 142 38.35 -37.72 -7.86
N CYS A 143 38.77 -38.06 -9.07
CA CYS A 143 38.25 -39.19 -9.83
C CYS A 143 39.36 -40.19 -10.15
N GLY A 144 39.12 -41.45 -9.85
CA GLY A 144 40.10 -42.54 -10.01
C GLY A 144 40.79 -42.91 -8.70
N ASN A 145 41.22 -44.17 -8.60
CA ASN A 145 41.66 -44.78 -7.34
C ASN A 145 42.85 -44.08 -6.66
N GLU A 146 43.71 -43.40 -7.43
CA GLU A 146 44.89 -42.70 -6.88
C GLU A 146 44.54 -41.29 -6.35
N PHE A 147 43.51 -40.67 -6.92
CA PHE A 147 43.11 -39.30 -6.59
C PHE A 147 42.00 -39.23 -5.54
N VAL A 148 41.38 -40.36 -5.21
CA VAL A 148 40.31 -40.46 -4.21
C VAL A 148 40.91 -40.83 -2.85
N LEU A 149 40.53 -40.07 -1.82
CA LEU A 149 40.89 -40.36 -0.44
C LEU A 149 40.23 -41.67 0.02
N ALA A 150 41.04 -42.60 0.52
CA ALA A 150 40.55 -43.90 0.98
C ALA A 150 39.49 -43.75 2.09
N GLY A 151 38.36 -44.44 1.90
CA GLY A 151 37.23 -44.41 2.83
C GLY A 151 36.32 -43.19 2.70
N SER A 152 36.48 -42.38 1.65
CA SER A 152 35.52 -41.33 1.29
C SER A 152 34.25 -41.91 0.67
N GLU A 153 33.14 -41.18 0.81
CA GLU A 153 31.88 -41.50 0.14
C GLU A 153 31.90 -41.04 -1.32
N GLY A 154 31.16 -41.73 -2.18
CA GLY A 154 31.02 -41.35 -3.59
C GLY A 154 30.42 -39.95 -3.74
N SER A 155 30.87 -39.23 -4.76
CA SER A 155 30.39 -37.88 -5.09
C SER A 155 29.40 -37.92 -6.26
N HIS A 156 28.29 -37.18 -6.14
CA HIS A 156 27.26 -37.03 -7.19
C HIS A 156 26.77 -38.37 -7.80
N GLY A 157 26.57 -39.39 -6.96
CA GLY A 157 26.06 -40.71 -7.38
C GLY A 157 27.08 -41.61 -8.09
N SER A 158 28.37 -41.23 -8.11
CA SER A 158 29.49 -42.04 -8.60
C SER A 158 30.31 -42.59 -7.43
N ASP A 159 30.49 -43.91 -7.36
CA ASP A 159 31.29 -44.56 -6.31
C ASP A 159 32.81 -44.53 -6.60
N VAL A 160 33.21 -44.11 -7.81
CA VAL A 160 34.61 -44.09 -8.27
C VAL A 160 35.25 -42.70 -8.15
N CYS A 161 34.43 -41.70 -7.87
CA CYS A 161 34.87 -40.33 -7.61
C CYS A 161 34.45 -39.92 -6.21
N GLY A 162 35.30 -39.17 -5.51
CA GLY A 162 35.09 -38.80 -4.13
C GLY A 162 35.97 -37.63 -3.70
N VAL A 163 36.19 -37.53 -2.40
CA VAL A 163 37.02 -36.47 -1.80
C VAL A 163 38.49 -36.65 -2.22
N PRO A 164 39.22 -35.60 -2.67
CA PRO A 164 40.59 -35.74 -3.16
C PRO A 164 41.60 -36.23 -2.10
N SER A 165 42.59 -37.03 -2.50
CA SER A 165 43.65 -37.52 -1.61
C SER A 165 44.79 -36.52 -1.36
N ILE A 166 44.88 -35.44 -2.13
CA ILE A 166 45.97 -34.46 -2.16
C ILE A 166 45.48 -33.12 -1.61
N ALA A 167 46.28 -32.43 -0.81
CA ALA A 167 45.98 -31.07 -0.33
C ALA A 167 46.15 -30.05 -1.47
N LEU A 168 45.16 -29.17 -1.68
CA LEU A 168 45.09 -28.32 -2.87
C LEU A 168 44.76 -26.88 -2.49
N ASP A 169 45.48 -25.94 -3.10
CA ASP A 169 45.11 -24.53 -3.13
C ASP A 169 44.51 -24.21 -4.51
N ILE A 170 43.27 -23.74 -4.52
CA ILE A 170 42.51 -23.42 -5.73
C ILE A 170 42.56 -21.92 -5.97
N PHE A 171 42.94 -21.55 -7.19
CA PHE A 171 42.93 -20.16 -7.62
C PHE A 171 41.90 -19.97 -8.72
N VAL A 172 41.14 -18.89 -8.57
CA VAL A 172 40.14 -18.41 -9.51
C VAL A 172 40.60 -17.03 -9.96
N ASP A 173 40.76 -16.83 -11.27
CA ASP A 173 41.20 -15.55 -11.85
C ASP A 173 42.52 -15.03 -11.23
N SER A 174 43.45 -15.96 -10.96
CA SER A 174 44.75 -15.74 -10.29
C SER A 174 44.70 -15.39 -8.79
N ILE A 175 43.52 -15.33 -8.18
CA ILE A 175 43.34 -15.09 -6.74
C ILE A 175 43.13 -16.44 -6.04
N MET A 176 43.78 -16.65 -4.88
CA MET A 176 43.57 -17.85 -4.08
C MET A 176 42.20 -17.76 -3.38
N THR A 177 41.25 -18.60 -3.78
CA THR A 177 39.86 -18.53 -3.30
C THR A 177 39.55 -19.62 -2.29
N ALA A 178 40.19 -20.79 -2.41
CA ALA A 178 39.97 -21.91 -1.50
C ALA A 178 41.25 -22.69 -1.21
N SER A 179 41.33 -23.24 0.00
CA SER A 179 42.38 -24.18 0.42
C SER A 179 41.70 -25.43 0.97
N TYR A 180 42.17 -26.58 0.52
CA TYR A 180 41.62 -27.89 0.83
C TYR A 180 42.69 -28.76 1.48
N ASP A 181 42.36 -29.41 2.60
CA ASP A 181 43.24 -30.34 3.29
C ASP A 181 42.50 -31.66 3.63
N PRO A 182 42.95 -32.82 3.13
CA PRO A 182 42.32 -34.11 3.43
C PRO A 182 42.45 -34.52 4.90
N ALA A 183 43.36 -33.93 5.66
CA ALA A 183 43.53 -34.22 7.09
C ALA A 183 42.39 -33.70 7.96
N ASP A 184 41.65 -32.69 7.50
CA ASP A 184 40.59 -32.03 8.26
C ASP A 184 39.28 -32.85 8.32
N PHE A 185 39.17 -33.91 7.52
CA PHE A 185 37.95 -34.73 7.45
C PHE A 185 37.78 -35.65 8.67
N PRO A 186 36.68 -35.53 9.43
CA PRO A 186 36.44 -36.37 10.60
C PRO A 186 36.17 -37.83 10.21
N VAL A 187 36.67 -38.76 11.02
CA VAL A 187 36.45 -40.20 10.90
C VAL A 187 35.44 -40.65 11.94
N ILE A 188 34.42 -41.39 11.52
CA ILE A 188 33.38 -41.91 12.40
C ILE A 188 33.98 -43.05 13.23
N SER A 189 33.99 -42.91 14.55
CA SER A 189 34.62 -43.85 15.49
C SER A 189 34.01 -45.26 15.48
N SER A 190 32.73 -45.39 15.09
CA SER A 190 32.01 -46.68 15.06
C SER A 190 32.18 -47.47 13.76
N SER A 191 32.38 -46.80 12.62
CA SER A 191 32.44 -47.43 11.29
C SER A 191 33.79 -47.29 10.60
N GLY A 192 34.68 -46.42 11.10
CA GLY A 192 35.95 -46.09 10.46
C GLY A 192 35.80 -45.36 9.12
N ARG A 193 34.57 -45.02 8.71
CA ARG A 193 34.29 -44.26 7.48
C ARG A 193 34.57 -42.78 7.70
N ARG A 194 35.07 -42.11 6.66
CA ARG A 194 35.20 -40.66 6.66
C ARG A 194 33.84 -40.02 6.43
N GLN A 195 33.55 -38.96 7.18
CA GLN A 195 32.33 -38.19 6.97
C GLN A 195 32.64 -37.03 6.02
N SER A 196 31.96 -36.99 4.87
CA SER A 196 32.08 -35.90 3.91
C SER A 196 31.34 -34.66 4.43
N VAL A 197 32.09 -33.69 4.97
CA VAL A 197 31.55 -32.38 5.38
C VAL A 197 31.64 -31.44 4.19
N GLN A 198 30.49 -31.03 3.64
CA GLN A 198 30.40 -30.21 2.42
C GLN A 198 31.29 -28.96 2.47
N ASN A 199 31.26 -28.21 3.57
CA ASN A 199 32.03 -26.98 3.74
C ASN A 199 33.57 -27.18 3.76
N LEU A 200 34.08 -28.41 3.79
CA LEU A 200 35.53 -28.69 3.74
C LEU A 200 36.07 -28.91 2.33
N PHE A 201 35.20 -29.23 1.36
CA PHE A 201 35.58 -29.41 -0.05
C PHE A 201 34.75 -28.57 -1.03
N GLN A 202 33.85 -27.74 -0.51
CA GLN A 202 33.06 -26.78 -1.28
C GLN A 202 33.47 -25.35 -0.97
N PHE A 203 33.47 -24.51 -1.99
CA PHE A 203 33.71 -23.07 -1.86
C PHE A 203 32.89 -22.29 -2.89
N ASP A 204 32.62 -21.02 -2.60
CA ASP A 204 31.89 -20.13 -3.50
C ASP A 204 32.88 -19.17 -4.18
N SER A 205 32.66 -18.87 -5.46
CA SER A 205 33.39 -17.84 -6.19
C SER A 205 32.42 -16.85 -6.86
N ASP A 206 32.68 -15.56 -6.65
CA ASP A 206 31.87 -14.49 -7.20
C ASP A 206 32.56 -13.87 -8.42
N HIS A 207 31.79 -13.68 -9.49
CA HIS A 207 32.29 -13.08 -10.72
C HIS A 207 31.35 -11.98 -11.22
N VAL A 208 31.93 -11.00 -11.92
CA VAL A 208 31.16 -9.95 -12.59
C VAL A 208 30.78 -10.41 -13.99
N LEU A 209 29.52 -10.25 -14.37
CA LEU A 209 29.01 -10.66 -15.67
C LEU A 209 29.27 -9.59 -16.74
N ASP A 210 29.60 -10.07 -17.95
CA ASP A 210 29.56 -9.24 -19.15
C ASP A 210 28.11 -9.05 -19.60
N VAL A 211 27.67 -7.79 -19.59
CA VAL A 211 26.31 -7.32 -19.89
C VAL A 211 26.15 -6.62 -21.25
N HIS A 212 27.14 -6.67 -22.14
CA HIS A 212 27.06 -5.97 -23.43
C HIS A 212 25.84 -6.40 -24.28
N GLU A 213 25.39 -7.65 -24.15
CA GLU A 213 24.24 -8.23 -24.86
C GLU A 213 22.97 -8.35 -23.98
N ALA A 214 22.94 -7.76 -22.77
CA ALA A 214 21.84 -7.90 -21.81
C ALA A 214 20.65 -6.95 -22.04
N ARG A 215 20.74 -6.00 -22.98
CA ARG A 215 19.74 -4.91 -23.13
C ARG A 215 18.40 -5.32 -23.75
N ILE A 216 18.29 -6.55 -24.25
CA ILE A 216 17.13 -7.03 -25.02
C ILE A 216 16.28 -7.98 -24.18
N TYR A 217 15.92 -7.60 -22.96
CA TYR A 217 15.02 -8.42 -22.13
C TYR A 217 13.70 -8.76 -22.88
N PRO A 218 13.20 -10.02 -22.86
CA PRO A 218 13.71 -11.23 -22.17
C PRO A 218 14.65 -12.12 -23.01
N PHE A 219 15.18 -11.60 -24.11
CA PHE A 219 16.20 -12.22 -24.97
C PHE A 219 17.63 -11.78 -24.64
N ASP A 220 17.81 -11.24 -23.44
CA ASP A 220 19.07 -10.92 -22.80
C ASP A 220 20.00 -12.14 -22.73
N THR A 221 21.29 -11.86 -22.91
CA THR A 221 22.36 -12.85 -22.82
C THR A 221 23.47 -12.28 -21.94
N TYR A 222 23.88 -13.07 -20.95
CA TYR A 222 24.99 -12.77 -20.05
C TYR A 222 26.16 -13.70 -20.36
N ARG A 223 27.38 -13.19 -20.23
CA ARG A 223 28.59 -13.98 -20.47
C ARG A 223 29.55 -13.86 -19.30
N LEU A 224 30.26 -14.93 -19.04
CA LEU A 224 31.35 -15.01 -18.06
C LEU A 224 32.54 -15.71 -18.71
N THR A 225 33.73 -15.22 -18.43
CA THR A 225 34.98 -15.95 -18.68
C THR A 225 35.80 -15.93 -17.41
N SER A 226 36.19 -17.09 -16.91
CA SER A 226 37.03 -17.24 -15.73
C SER A 226 38.11 -18.30 -15.94
N THR A 227 39.27 -18.11 -15.32
CA THR A 227 40.38 -19.05 -15.37
C THR A 227 40.60 -19.72 -14.02
N LEU A 228 40.64 -21.06 -14.03
CA LEU A 228 40.79 -21.91 -12.86
C LEU A 228 42.16 -22.61 -12.88
N ARG A 229 42.82 -22.67 -11.71
CA ARG A 229 44.03 -23.50 -11.52
C ARG A 229 44.06 -24.13 -10.12
N ALA A 230 44.74 -25.26 -10.01
CA ALA A 230 45.00 -25.92 -8.74
C ALA A 230 46.51 -26.08 -8.53
N VAL A 231 46.95 -25.94 -7.28
CA VAL A 231 48.34 -26.11 -6.86
C VAL A 231 48.36 -27.05 -5.66
N ASP A 232 49.32 -27.97 -5.63
CA ASP A 232 49.56 -28.81 -4.45
C ASP A 232 50.15 -27.96 -3.32
N LYS A 233 49.47 -27.94 -2.18
CA LYS A 233 49.85 -27.15 -1.00
C LYS A 233 51.20 -27.56 -0.41
N ALA A 234 51.60 -28.84 -0.53
CA ALA A 234 52.83 -29.34 0.05
C ALA A 234 54.05 -29.05 -0.83
N THR A 235 53.89 -29.18 -2.15
CA THR A 235 55.00 -29.07 -3.12
C THR A 235 55.03 -27.72 -3.85
N ASN A 236 53.96 -26.92 -3.76
CA ASN A 236 53.74 -25.71 -4.56
C ASN A 236 53.84 -25.96 -6.08
N LEU A 237 53.61 -27.21 -6.53
CA LEU A 237 53.58 -27.57 -7.94
C LEU A 237 52.15 -27.51 -8.48
N SER A 238 52.00 -27.12 -9.73
CA SER A 238 50.69 -27.05 -10.39
C SER A 238 50.11 -28.45 -10.63
N VAL A 239 48.83 -28.61 -10.29
CA VAL A 239 48.06 -29.84 -10.49
C VAL A 239 47.06 -29.60 -11.61
N PRO A 240 47.08 -30.39 -12.71
CA PRO A 240 46.16 -30.17 -13.82
C PRO A 240 44.73 -30.52 -13.41
N LEU A 241 43.82 -29.58 -13.64
CA LEU A 241 42.38 -29.86 -13.60
C LEU A 241 42.00 -30.62 -14.86
N ILE A 242 41.19 -31.67 -14.73
CA ILE A 242 40.78 -32.52 -15.87
C ILE A 242 39.48 -32.05 -16.50
N ARG A 243 38.57 -31.50 -15.70
CA ARG A 243 37.31 -30.93 -16.18
C ARG A 243 36.70 -29.98 -15.17
N THR A 244 35.88 -29.05 -15.67
CA THR A 244 35.13 -28.09 -14.86
C THR A 244 33.65 -28.02 -15.26
N PRO A 245 32.87 -29.11 -15.10
CA PRO A 245 31.45 -29.12 -15.46
C PRO A 245 30.63 -28.25 -14.51
N THR A 246 29.61 -27.56 -15.03
CA THR A 246 28.63 -26.79 -14.24
C THR A 246 27.21 -27.28 -14.51
N LEU A 247 26.25 -26.84 -13.70
CA LEU A 247 24.83 -27.01 -14.00
C LEU A 247 24.45 -26.36 -15.34
N ILE A 248 23.54 -27.01 -16.07
CA ILE A 248 23.06 -26.57 -17.39
C ILE A 248 21.76 -25.74 -17.26
N GLU A 249 21.01 -25.95 -16.17
CA GLU A 249 19.74 -25.31 -15.92
C GLU A 249 19.67 -24.88 -14.46
N THR A 250 19.30 -23.62 -14.23
CA THR A 250 18.98 -23.05 -12.92
C THR A 250 17.51 -22.66 -12.89
N SER A 251 17.00 -22.18 -11.76
CA SER A 251 15.59 -21.78 -11.64
C SER A 251 15.16 -20.70 -12.63
N SER A 252 16.09 -19.85 -13.07
CA SER A 252 15.80 -18.65 -13.86
C SER A 252 16.57 -18.57 -15.18
N PHE A 253 17.62 -19.39 -15.36
CA PHE A 253 18.51 -19.32 -16.51
C PHE A 253 18.92 -20.71 -17.02
N LEU A 254 19.10 -20.79 -18.34
CA LEU A 254 19.84 -21.85 -19.01
C LEU A 254 21.30 -21.42 -19.08
N VAL A 255 22.18 -22.24 -18.53
CA VAL A 255 23.62 -22.01 -18.43
C VAL A 255 24.33 -22.95 -19.40
N SER A 256 25.03 -22.38 -20.38
CA SER A 256 25.89 -23.14 -21.28
C SER A 256 27.34 -22.91 -20.89
N SER A 257 28.02 -23.95 -20.41
CA SER A 257 29.45 -23.90 -20.06
C SER A 257 30.33 -24.55 -21.14
N LEU A 258 31.39 -23.86 -21.52
CA LEU A 258 32.50 -24.37 -22.31
C LEU A 258 33.75 -24.41 -21.43
N ASP A 259 34.40 -25.57 -21.39
CA ASP A 259 35.64 -25.82 -20.64
C ASP A 259 36.78 -26.06 -21.64
N VAL A 260 37.82 -25.24 -21.56
CA VAL A 260 39.00 -25.31 -22.41
C VAL A 260 40.27 -25.41 -21.56
N ALA A 261 41.13 -26.38 -21.85
CA ALA A 261 42.45 -26.45 -21.23
C ALA A 261 43.34 -25.32 -21.76
N SER A 262 43.89 -24.52 -20.84
CA SER A 262 44.72 -23.34 -21.11
C SER A 262 46.03 -23.41 -20.33
N TYR A 263 46.90 -22.40 -20.47
CA TYR A 263 48.11 -22.27 -19.68
C TYR A 263 48.32 -20.81 -19.28
N MET A 264 48.85 -20.60 -18.08
CA MET A 264 49.24 -19.28 -17.58
C MET A 264 50.74 -19.20 -17.32
N ASN A 265 51.33 -18.04 -17.62
CA ASN A 265 52.72 -17.76 -17.30
C ASN A 265 52.84 -17.27 -15.85
N ILE A 266 53.36 -18.11 -14.96
CA ILE A 266 53.41 -17.82 -13.50
C ILE A 266 54.61 -16.94 -13.11
N SER A 267 55.65 -16.87 -13.94
CA SER A 267 56.85 -16.06 -13.67
C SER A 267 57.37 -15.36 -14.92
N SER A 268 58.23 -14.37 -14.72
CA SER A 268 58.96 -13.68 -15.80
C SER A 268 59.94 -14.58 -16.57
N ASP A 269 60.20 -15.79 -16.08
CA ASP A 269 61.09 -16.80 -16.68
C ASP A 269 60.35 -17.79 -17.61
N ASP A 270 59.18 -17.42 -18.12
CA ASP A 270 58.38 -18.18 -19.11
C ASP A 270 57.91 -19.58 -18.61
N THR A 271 57.83 -19.77 -17.28
CA THR A 271 57.31 -21.00 -16.69
C THR A 271 55.79 -21.07 -16.86
N GLN A 272 55.34 -21.94 -17.78
CA GLN A 272 53.93 -22.23 -18.03
C GLN A 272 53.38 -23.17 -16.96
N ALA A 273 52.18 -22.86 -16.46
CA ALA A 273 51.41 -23.75 -15.60
C ALA A 273 50.06 -24.07 -16.24
N PRO A 274 49.58 -25.31 -16.10
CA PRO A 274 48.27 -25.71 -16.59
C PRO A 274 47.18 -24.92 -15.88
N SER A 275 46.26 -24.38 -16.66
CA SER A 275 45.02 -23.74 -16.21
C SER A 275 43.86 -24.25 -17.05
N ARG A 276 42.64 -23.92 -16.67
CA ARG A 276 41.47 -24.16 -17.51
C ARG A 276 40.59 -22.93 -17.53
N ASP A 277 40.17 -22.58 -18.73
CA ASP A 277 39.27 -21.47 -18.95
C ASP A 277 37.84 -22.01 -19.03
N LEU A 278 36.99 -21.38 -18.24
CA LEU A 278 35.57 -21.61 -18.17
C LEU A 278 34.87 -20.42 -18.82
N GLU A 279 34.23 -20.67 -19.96
CA GLU A 279 33.33 -19.70 -20.58
C GLU A 279 31.89 -20.14 -20.32
N MET A 280 31.10 -19.28 -19.69
CA MET A 280 29.69 -19.56 -19.42
C MET A 280 28.82 -18.51 -20.11
N THR A 281 27.75 -18.98 -20.75
CA THR A 281 26.72 -18.12 -21.34
C THR A 281 25.38 -18.42 -20.68
N MET A 282 24.75 -17.41 -20.10
CA MET A 282 23.43 -17.53 -19.49
C MET A 282 22.35 -16.88 -20.35
N LYS A 283 21.24 -17.61 -20.53
CA LYS A 283 20.07 -17.16 -21.30
C LYS A 283 18.80 -17.54 -20.57
N ARG A 284 17.77 -16.70 -20.62
CA ARG A 284 16.47 -17.04 -20.03
C ARG A 284 15.84 -18.25 -20.71
N PRO A 285 15.18 -19.14 -19.96
CA PRO A 285 14.52 -20.31 -20.51
C PRO A 285 13.31 -19.92 -21.39
N ALA A 286 12.89 -20.83 -22.26
CA ALA A 286 11.86 -20.55 -23.26
C ALA A 286 10.50 -20.25 -22.62
N GLU A 287 10.20 -20.87 -21.48
CA GLU A 287 8.96 -20.67 -20.73
C GLU A 287 8.89 -19.25 -20.16
N ALA A 288 9.97 -18.77 -19.53
CA ALA A 288 10.06 -17.42 -18.99
C ALA A 288 9.88 -16.37 -20.09
N ARG A 289 10.52 -16.57 -21.24
CA ARG A 289 10.37 -15.70 -22.42
C ARG A 289 8.94 -15.68 -22.94
N ALA A 290 8.31 -16.84 -23.08
CA ALA A 290 6.93 -16.95 -23.55
C ALA A 290 5.95 -16.27 -22.59
N PHE A 291 6.15 -16.43 -21.28
CA PHE A 291 5.35 -15.79 -20.24
C PHE A 291 5.47 -14.26 -20.30
N THR A 292 6.69 -13.72 -20.40
CA THR A 292 6.92 -12.28 -20.58
C THR A 292 6.25 -11.73 -21.84
N LEU A 293 6.37 -12.43 -22.97
CA LEU A 293 5.73 -12.01 -24.23
C LEU A 293 4.21 -12.05 -24.17
N LEU A 294 3.64 -13.00 -23.43
CA LEU A 294 2.20 -13.06 -23.18
C LEU A 294 1.73 -11.85 -22.36
N LEU A 295 2.42 -11.51 -21.27
CA LEU A 295 2.13 -10.32 -20.47
C LEU A 295 2.29 -9.03 -21.29
N PHE A 296 3.34 -8.94 -22.10
CA PHE A 296 3.55 -7.83 -23.03
C PHE A 296 2.38 -7.67 -24.02
N ALA A 297 1.93 -8.77 -24.62
CA ALA A 297 0.78 -8.78 -25.53
C ALA A 297 -0.52 -8.40 -24.81
N MET A 298 -0.76 -8.94 -23.60
CA MET A 298 -1.92 -8.59 -22.77
C MET A 298 -1.96 -7.10 -22.43
N ASN A 299 -0.82 -6.51 -22.05
CA ASN A 299 -0.72 -5.08 -21.77
C ASN A 299 -1.07 -4.24 -23.01
N TRP A 300 -0.58 -4.63 -24.19
CA TRP A 300 -0.95 -3.98 -25.43
C TRP A 300 -2.43 -4.11 -25.76
N MET A 301 -3.04 -5.29 -25.57
CA MET A 301 -4.48 -5.48 -25.76
C MET A 301 -5.29 -4.59 -24.82
N MET A 302 -4.83 -4.43 -23.58
CA MET A 302 -5.47 -3.56 -22.59
C MET A 302 -5.35 -2.08 -22.97
N ALA A 303 -4.17 -1.64 -23.43
CA ALA A 303 -3.94 -0.27 -23.92
C ALA A 303 -4.77 0.05 -25.18
N HIS A 304 -4.88 -0.88 -26.14
CA HIS A 304 -5.81 -0.70 -27.26
C HIS A 304 -7.27 -0.70 -26.80
N GLY A 305 -7.60 -1.48 -25.77
CA GLY A 305 -8.89 -1.45 -25.09
C GLY A 305 -9.25 -0.05 -24.59
N THR A 306 -8.30 0.71 -24.02
CA THR A 306 -8.58 2.08 -23.55
C THR A 306 -8.95 3.02 -24.69
N ILE A 307 -8.31 2.87 -25.86
CA ILE A 307 -8.68 3.63 -27.07
C ILE A 307 -10.09 3.25 -27.51
N ALA A 308 -10.44 1.96 -27.51
CA ALA A 308 -11.79 1.52 -27.87
C ALA A 308 -12.85 2.11 -26.92
N PHE A 309 -12.58 2.13 -25.62
CA PHE A 309 -13.46 2.76 -24.64
C PHE A 309 -13.56 4.28 -24.81
N LEU A 310 -12.47 4.96 -25.18
CA LEU A 310 -12.51 6.38 -25.55
C LEU A 310 -13.44 6.63 -26.75
N VAL A 311 -13.30 5.85 -27.83
CA VAL A 311 -14.15 5.99 -29.03
C VAL A 311 -15.62 5.72 -28.70
N LEU A 312 -15.89 4.72 -27.86
CA LEU A 312 -17.25 4.43 -27.40
C LEU A 312 -17.81 5.54 -26.49
N ALA A 313 -16.99 6.11 -25.61
CA ALA A 313 -17.36 7.26 -24.79
C ALA A 313 -17.72 8.46 -25.66
N TRP A 314 -16.93 8.72 -26.71
CA TRP A 314 -17.18 9.85 -27.61
C TRP A 314 -18.44 9.70 -28.47
N LYS A 315 -18.91 8.46 -28.70
CA LYS A 315 -20.13 8.17 -29.49
C LYS A 315 -21.40 8.03 -28.66
N THR A 316 -21.30 7.99 -27.34
CA THR A 316 -22.43 7.68 -26.47
C THR A 316 -22.76 8.89 -25.60
N ASP A 317 -24.02 9.32 -25.58
CA ASP A 317 -24.47 10.44 -24.72
C ASP A 317 -24.90 9.99 -23.31
N ASP A 318 -24.71 8.71 -22.97
CA ASP A 318 -25.14 8.08 -21.71
C ASP A 318 -24.02 8.19 -20.66
N THR A 319 -24.13 9.18 -19.76
CA THR A 319 -23.15 9.48 -18.70
C THR A 319 -22.85 8.27 -17.80
N GLU A 320 -23.83 7.39 -17.54
CA GLU A 320 -23.61 6.19 -16.71
C GLU A 320 -22.67 5.20 -17.39
N ARG A 321 -22.72 5.09 -18.73
CA ARG A 321 -21.80 4.25 -19.50
C ARG A 321 -20.44 4.88 -19.61
N ILE A 322 -20.36 6.19 -19.84
CA ILE A 322 -19.08 6.91 -19.90
C ILE A 322 -18.33 6.76 -18.57
N LEU A 323 -19.01 6.83 -17.42
CA LEU A 323 -18.39 6.62 -16.11
C LEU A 323 -17.83 5.20 -15.93
N LYS A 324 -18.51 4.18 -16.46
CA LYS A 324 -17.99 2.80 -16.47
C LYS A 324 -16.74 2.66 -17.35
N TYR A 325 -16.72 3.33 -18.50
CA TYR A 325 -15.54 3.38 -19.36
C TYR A 325 -14.37 4.09 -18.68
N LEU A 326 -14.63 5.23 -18.01
CA LEU A 326 -13.63 5.93 -17.20
C LEU A 326 -13.02 5.03 -16.13
N ALA A 327 -13.87 4.31 -15.38
CA ALA A 327 -13.40 3.38 -14.36
C ALA A 327 -12.51 2.27 -14.93
N PHE A 328 -12.87 1.72 -16.10
CA PHE A 328 -12.08 0.69 -16.77
C PHE A 328 -10.72 1.24 -17.27
N VAL A 329 -10.71 2.43 -17.87
CA VAL A 329 -9.48 3.09 -18.34
C VAL A 329 -8.56 3.43 -17.16
N ALA A 330 -9.12 3.94 -16.05
CA ALA A 330 -8.35 4.21 -14.83
C ALA A 330 -7.78 2.93 -14.21
N ALA A 331 -8.57 1.85 -14.14
CA ALA A 331 -8.11 0.55 -13.66
C ALA A 331 -6.98 -0.02 -14.54
N THR A 332 -7.10 0.12 -15.87
CA THR A 332 -6.07 -0.28 -16.84
C THR A 332 -4.75 0.45 -16.58
N LEU A 333 -4.80 1.77 -16.37
CA LEU A 333 -3.60 2.58 -16.11
C LEU A 333 -2.86 2.14 -14.83
N LEU A 334 -3.60 1.70 -13.81
CA LEU A 334 -3.02 1.15 -12.57
C LEU A 334 -2.53 -0.29 -12.73
N LEU A 335 -3.10 -1.06 -13.66
CA LEU A 335 -2.80 -2.47 -13.84
C LEU A 335 -1.56 -2.72 -14.71
N ILE A 336 -1.28 -1.88 -15.72
CA ILE A 336 -0.10 -2.01 -16.60
C ILE A 336 1.22 -2.11 -15.79
N PRO A 337 1.49 -1.23 -14.80
CA PRO A 337 2.69 -1.36 -13.96
C PRO A 337 2.73 -2.65 -13.12
N GLN A 338 1.58 -3.10 -12.62
CA GLN A 338 1.52 -4.34 -11.82
C GLN A 338 1.80 -5.57 -12.69
N LEU A 339 1.30 -5.60 -13.91
CA LEU A 339 1.58 -6.67 -14.87
C LEU A 339 3.04 -6.67 -15.33
N ARG A 340 3.70 -5.51 -15.37
CA ARG A 340 5.14 -5.42 -15.61
C ARG A 340 5.94 -5.99 -14.44
N ASN A 341 5.58 -5.65 -13.20
CA ASN A 341 6.24 -6.18 -12.00
C ASN A 341 6.00 -7.69 -11.82
N ALA A 342 5.01 -8.26 -12.49
CA ALA A 342 4.77 -9.70 -12.52
C ALA A 342 5.63 -10.45 -13.56
N MET A 343 6.41 -9.75 -14.39
CA MET A 343 7.38 -10.40 -15.28
C MET A 343 8.52 -11.04 -14.47
N PRO A 344 9.17 -12.10 -15.00
CA PRO A 344 10.31 -12.75 -14.35
C PRO A 344 11.37 -11.72 -13.94
N ASP A 345 11.77 -11.78 -12.68
CA ASP A 345 12.74 -10.88 -12.01
C ASP A 345 12.33 -9.40 -11.95
N ALA A 346 11.08 -9.04 -12.29
CA ALA A 346 10.55 -7.67 -12.24
C ALA A 346 11.55 -6.63 -12.81
N PRO A 347 11.91 -6.73 -14.10
CA PRO A 347 13.10 -6.07 -14.67
C PRO A 347 13.10 -4.55 -14.45
N GLY A 348 14.29 -3.95 -14.34
CA GLY A 348 14.48 -2.49 -14.32
C GLY A 348 13.98 -1.78 -15.59
N PHE A 349 13.93 -0.43 -15.59
CA PHE A 349 13.40 0.38 -16.71
C PHE A 349 14.43 0.66 -17.82
N ASP A 350 15.25 -0.33 -18.16
CA ASP A 350 16.38 -0.23 -19.09
C ASP A 350 16.23 -1.11 -20.35
N GLY A 351 15.13 -1.88 -20.44
CA GLY A 351 14.89 -2.81 -21.53
C GLY A 351 14.44 -2.13 -22.82
N VAL A 352 15.18 -2.32 -23.91
CA VAL A 352 14.85 -1.70 -25.21
C VAL A 352 13.49 -2.19 -25.76
N LEU A 353 13.22 -3.49 -25.65
CA LEU A 353 12.00 -4.08 -26.21
C LEU A 353 10.78 -3.80 -25.31
N ILE A 354 10.86 -4.17 -24.03
CA ILE A 354 9.71 -4.09 -23.13
C ILE A 354 9.42 -2.64 -22.71
N ASP A 355 10.43 -1.80 -22.48
CA ASP A 355 10.17 -0.45 -21.96
C ASP A 355 9.94 0.57 -23.07
N CYS A 356 10.87 0.69 -24.03
CA CYS A 356 10.76 1.69 -25.10
C CYS A 356 9.60 1.41 -26.07
N ILE A 357 9.34 0.13 -26.38
CA ILE A 357 8.25 -0.25 -27.30
C ILE A 357 6.98 -0.64 -26.54
N GLY A 358 7.08 -1.19 -25.33
CA GLY A 358 5.90 -1.62 -24.56
C GLY A 358 5.45 -0.60 -23.55
N PHE A 359 6.03 -0.66 -22.35
CA PHE A 359 5.54 -0.02 -21.15
C PHE A 359 5.32 1.48 -21.31
N PHE A 360 6.31 2.23 -21.83
CA PHE A 360 6.18 3.68 -21.97
C PHE A 360 5.07 4.08 -22.97
N PRO A 361 5.03 3.56 -24.22
CA PRO A 361 3.91 3.80 -25.11
C PRO A 361 2.55 3.38 -24.55
N GLN A 362 2.46 2.22 -23.89
CA GLN A 362 1.22 1.71 -23.30
C GLN A 362 0.69 2.66 -22.20
N MET A 363 1.57 3.15 -21.34
CA MET A 363 1.23 4.12 -20.29
C MET A 363 0.79 5.47 -20.89
N LEU A 364 1.49 5.96 -21.92
CA LEU A 364 1.13 7.21 -22.59
C LEU A 364 -0.25 7.12 -23.28
N VAL A 365 -0.50 6.03 -24.02
CA VAL A 365 -1.77 5.81 -24.72
C VAL A 365 -2.95 5.70 -23.75
N SER A 366 -2.77 4.95 -22.66
CA SER A 366 -3.81 4.77 -21.64
C SER A 366 -4.07 6.04 -20.84
N ALA A 367 -3.02 6.79 -20.48
CA ALA A 367 -3.14 8.09 -19.80
C ALA A 367 -3.83 9.13 -20.70
N PHE A 368 -3.45 9.21 -21.97
CA PHE A 368 -4.11 10.10 -22.94
C PHE A 368 -5.58 9.73 -23.11
N SER A 369 -5.89 8.44 -23.21
CA SER A 369 -7.28 7.95 -23.29
C SER A 369 -8.09 8.36 -22.06
N LEU A 370 -7.50 8.29 -20.86
CA LEU A 370 -8.15 8.72 -19.61
C LEU A 370 -8.50 10.21 -19.64
N ILE A 371 -7.53 11.06 -20.01
CA ILE A 371 -7.72 12.52 -20.10
C ILE A 371 -8.82 12.84 -21.13
N MET A 372 -8.82 12.16 -22.27
CA MET A 372 -9.81 12.40 -23.31
C MET A 372 -11.22 11.96 -22.88
N VAL A 373 -11.36 10.84 -22.15
CA VAL A 373 -12.67 10.43 -21.59
C VAL A 373 -13.16 11.46 -20.56
N LEU A 374 -12.27 11.98 -19.71
CA LEU A 374 -12.61 13.08 -18.79
C LEU A 374 -13.04 14.35 -19.53
N ALA A 375 -12.38 14.68 -20.64
CA ALA A 375 -12.76 15.82 -21.47
C ALA A 375 -14.14 15.64 -22.13
N VAL A 376 -14.49 14.42 -22.54
CA VAL A 376 -15.85 14.10 -23.05
C VAL A 376 -16.89 14.33 -21.96
N ILE A 377 -16.64 13.91 -20.72
CA ILE A 377 -17.53 14.18 -19.58
C ILE A 377 -17.66 15.69 -19.34
N ALA A 378 -16.54 16.40 -19.28
CA ALA A 378 -16.55 17.85 -19.06
C ALA A 378 -17.34 18.58 -20.15
N ARG A 379 -17.19 18.16 -21.42
CA ARG A 379 -17.97 18.70 -22.53
C ARG A 379 -19.46 18.45 -22.36
N SER A 380 -19.87 17.23 -21.99
CA SER A 380 -21.29 16.92 -21.79
C SER A 380 -21.94 17.75 -20.66
N GLU A 381 -21.18 18.07 -19.61
CA GLU A 381 -21.65 18.93 -18.52
C GLU A 381 -21.74 20.40 -18.93
N LEU A 382 -20.79 20.90 -19.74
CA LEU A 382 -20.86 22.26 -20.28
C LEU A 382 -22.06 22.44 -21.22
N GLU A 383 -22.32 21.47 -22.11
CA GLU A 383 -23.47 21.52 -23.02
C GLU A 383 -24.81 21.46 -22.25
N ALA A 384 -24.85 20.82 -21.07
CA ALA A 384 -26.02 20.83 -20.20
C ALA A 384 -26.28 22.20 -19.53
N MET A 385 -25.23 23.02 -19.31
CA MET A 385 -25.35 24.35 -18.70
C MET A 385 -25.78 25.44 -19.69
N ASP A 386 -25.55 25.25 -20.99
CA ASP A 386 -25.82 26.26 -22.04
C ASP A 386 -27.25 26.22 -22.62
N ILE A 387 -28.13 25.34 -22.09
CA ILE A 387 -29.54 25.29 -22.50
C ILE A 387 -30.29 26.48 -21.89
N PRO A 388 -30.84 27.42 -22.70
CA PRO A 388 -31.64 28.52 -22.18
C PRO A 388 -32.92 27.98 -21.52
N THR A 389 -33.12 28.28 -20.24
CA THR A 389 -34.43 28.11 -19.59
C THR A 389 -35.44 29.05 -20.25
N ASP A 390 -36.22 28.53 -21.21
CA ASP A 390 -37.41 29.20 -21.70
C ASP A 390 -38.39 29.48 -20.54
N PRO A 391 -39.03 30.67 -20.49
CA PRO A 391 -40.02 30.96 -19.47
C PRO A 391 -41.21 29.99 -19.57
N ALA A 392 -41.55 29.39 -18.44
CA ALA A 392 -42.61 28.39 -18.34
C ALA A 392 -43.94 28.88 -18.97
N PRO A 393 -44.64 28.04 -19.75
CA PRO A 393 -45.92 28.44 -20.33
C PRO A 393 -46.97 28.62 -19.22
N VAL A 394 -47.66 29.75 -19.27
CA VAL A 394 -48.78 30.11 -18.39
C VAL A 394 -49.83 29.01 -18.44
N LYS A 395 -50.05 28.35 -17.30
CA LYS A 395 -50.99 27.24 -17.16
C LYS A 395 -52.40 27.80 -16.94
N ALA A 396 -53.34 27.43 -17.82
CA ALA A 396 -54.76 27.71 -17.65
C ALA A 396 -55.34 27.02 -16.39
N PRO A 397 -56.45 27.52 -15.80
CA PRO A 397 -57.01 26.98 -14.56
C PRO A 397 -57.53 25.56 -14.79
N GLN A 398 -57.03 24.58 -14.02
CA GLN A 398 -57.52 23.19 -14.04
C GLN A 398 -58.24 22.84 -12.74
N GLU A 399 -59.38 22.18 -12.91
CA GLU A 399 -60.26 21.59 -11.88
C GLU A 399 -59.53 20.67 -10.88
N PRO A 400 -60.08 20.48 -9.67
CA PRO A 400 -59.41 19.77 -8.59
C PRO A 400 -59.38 18.26 -8.85
N LEU A 401 -58.27 17.77 -9.40
CA LEU A 401 -58.00 16.34 -9.52
C LEU A 401 -57.51 15.76 -8.18
N SER A 402 -58.15 14.67 -7.75
CA SER A 402 -58.03 14.07 -6.42
C SER A 402 -56.59 13.80 -5.92
N ASN A 403 -56.42 13.97 -4.61
CA ASN A 403 -55.15 13.93 -3.85
C ASN A 403 -54.32 12.62 -4.01
N GLY A 404 -54.89 11.55 -4.56
CA GLY A 404 -54.19 10.30 -4.84
C GLY A 404 -53.19 10.39 -6.01
N LEU A 405 -53.51 11.16 -7.05
CA LEU A 405 -52.65 11.31 -8.24
C LEU A 405 -51.51 12.30 -8.03
N ARG A 406 -51.62 13.18 -7.03
CA ARG A 406 -50.56 14.12 -6.65
C ARG A 406 -49.36 13.41 -6.00
N ARG A 407 -49.59 12.27 -5.34
CA ARG A 407 -48.53 11.45 -4.72
C ARG A 407 -47.74 10.62 -5.73
N LEU A 408 -48.34 10.23 -6.85
CA LEU A 408 -47.65 9.46 -7.90
C LEU A 408 -46.78 10.33 -8.81
N ARG A 409 -47.07 11.64 -8.91
CA ARG A 409 -46.29 12.57 -9.75
C ARG A 409 -45.00 13.06 -9.09
N LEU A 410 -44.88 12.95 -7.76
CA LEU A 410 -43.67 13.29 -7.00
C LEU A 410 -42.70 12.12 -6.84
N ALA A 411 -43.06 10.92 -7.28
CA ALA A 411 -42.22 9.72 -7.19
C ALA A 411 -41.42 9.41 -8.47
N GLY A 412 -41.53 10.23 -9.52
CA GLY A 412 -41.00 9.91 -10.86
C GLY A 412 -40.06 10.95 -11.47
N SER A 413 -39.53 11.91 -10.71
CA SER A 413 -38.69 12.98 -11.25
C SER A 413 -37.57 13.34 -10.28
N SER A 414 -36.46 12.62 -10.36
CA SER A 414 -35.09 13.16 -10.22
C SER A 414 -34.07 12.00 -10.21
N SER A 415 -33.44 11.77 -11.35
CA SER A 415 -32.15 11.08 -11.41
C SER A 415 -31.29 11.77 -12.45
N SER A 416 -30.94 13.03 -12.16
CA SER A 416 -29.74 13.66 -12.67
C SER A 416 -28.57 13.11 -11.84
N VAL A 417 -27.60 12.48 -12.50
CA VAL A 417 -26.28 12.27 -11.90
C VAL A 417 -25.49 13.52 -12.25
N ASP A 418 -25.80 14.60 -11.54
CA ASP A 418 -25.05 15.86 -11.62
C ASP A 418 -23.67 15.63 -10.99
N PHE A 419 -22.66 16.45 -11.33
CA PHE A 419 -21.39 16.53 -10.59
C PHE A 419 -21.57 16.91 -9.10
N VAL A 420 -22.80 17.24 -8.71
CA VAL A 420 -23.31 17.19 -7.32
C VAL A 420 -23.21 15.78 -6.72
N GLY A 421 -22.98 14.72 -7.49
CA GLY A 421 -23.04 13.32 -7.09
C GLY A 421 -21.90 12.85 -6.19
N ILE A 422 -20.66 13.30 -6.40
CA ILE A 422 -19.56 12.98 -5.47
C ILE A 422 -19.71 13.81 -4.19
N GLU A 423 -20.04 15.10 -4.30
CA GLU A 423 -20.31 15.92 -3.12
C GLU A 423 -21.54 15.40 -2.35
N ALA A 424 -22.60 14.99 -3.04
CA ALA A 424 -23.81 14.39 -2.48
C ALA A 424 -23.50 13.03 -1.85
N TRP A 425 -22.71 12.18 -2.53
CA TRP A 425 -22.31 10.88 -1.99
C TRP A 425 -21.39 11.03 -0.77
N VAL A 426 -20.43 11.95 -0.82
CA VAL A 426 -19.55 12.30 0.31
C VAL A 426 -20.36 12.93 1.44
N THR A 427 -21.34 13.80 1.16
CA THR A 427 -22.21 14.41 2.18
C THR A 427 -23.26 13.44 2.73
N GLN A 428 -23.60 12.37 2.02
CA GLN A 428 -24.40 11.26 2.53
C GLN A 428 -23.63 10.42 3.56
N ILE A 429 -22.30 10.46 3.59
CA ILE A 429 -21.51 9.79 4.62
C ILE A 429 -21.59 10.64 5.91
N PRO A 430 -21.93 10.04 7.06
CA PRO A 430 -21.95 10.72 8.34
C PRO A 430 -20.64 11.43 8.68
N PRO A 431 -20.68 12.55 9.40
CA PRO A 431 -19.54 13.47 9.51
C PRO A 431 -18.28 12.83 10.09
N ILE A 432 -18.39 12.00 11.14
CA ILE A 432 -17.22 11.39 11.79
C ILE A 432 -16.58 10.36 10.86
N THR A 433 -17.41 9.44 10.34
CA THR A 433 -16.98 8.44 9.36
C THR A 433 -16.34 9.08 8.13
N ARG A 434 -16.97 10.11 7.57
CA ARG A 434 -16.47 10.86 6.40
C ARG A 434 -15.12 11.51 6.64
N THR A 435 -14.95 12.10 7.83
CA THR A 435 -13.71 12.82 8.17
C THR A 435 -12.57 11.84 8.30
N TRP A 436 -12.77 10.71 8.98
CA TRP A 436 -11.75 9.68 9.08
C TRP A 436 -11.39 9.09 7.71
N LEU A 437 -12.39 8.71 6.89
CA LEU A 437 -12.15 8.22 5.52
C LEU A 437 -11.33 9.22 4.69
N GLY A 438 -11.70 10.50 4.72
CA GLY A 438 -10.99 11.56 4.00
C GLY A 438 -9.55 11.72 4.47
N LEU A 439 -9.30 11.69 5.78
CA LEU A 439 -7.95 11.76 6.35
C LEU A 439 -7.11 10.55 5.96
N SER A 440 -7.70 9.36 5.90
CA SER A 440 -6.99 8.14 5.54
C SER A 440 -6.63 8.06 4.06
N VAL A 441 -7.52 8.50 3.17
CA VAL A 441 -7.20 8.65 1.74
C VAL A 441 -6.14 9.73 1.54
N LEU A 442 -6.27 10.88 2.21
CA LEU A 442 -5.32 11.98 2.09
C LEU A 442 -3.91 11.60 2.57
N THR A 443 -3.79 10.92 3.71
CA THR A 443 -2.49 10.45 4.23
C THR A 443 -1.85 9.42 3.31
N SER A 444 -2.62 8.50 2.75
CA SER A 444 -2.11 7.50 1.79
C SER A 444 -1.65 8.15 0.48
N LEU A 445 -2.39 9.13 -0.03
CA LEU A 445 -1.98 9.93 -1.20
C LEU A 445 -0.73 10.77 -0.92
N ALA A 446 -0.62 11.37 0.26
CA ALA A 446 0.56 12.16 0.64
C ALA A 446 1.85 11.30 0.63
N ILE A 447 1.75 10.03 1.02
CA ILE A 447 2.87 9.08 0.97
C ILE A 447 3.15 8.62 -0.45
N GLN A 448 2.11 8.34 -1.25
CA GLN A 448 2.27 7.94 -2.65
C GLN A 448 2.91 9.04 -3.49
N CYS A 449 2.60 10.30 -3.20
CA CYS A 449 3.21 11.47 -3.82
C CYS A 449 4.56 11.85 -3.19
N HIS A 450 5.11 11.02 -2.29
CA HIS A 450 6.37 11.24 -1.57
C HIS A 450 6.48 12.56 -0.78
N PHE A 451 5.35 13.18 -0.40
CA PHE A 451 5.34 14.37 0.47
C PHE A 451 5.68 14.01 1.93
N VAL A 452 5.29 12.82 2.38
CA VAL A 452 5.52 12.32 3.74
C VAL A 452 6.02 10.89 3.65
N THR A 453 7.06 10.55 4.39
CA THR A 453 7.57 9.17 4.42
C THR A 453 6.82 8.35 5.48
N PRO A 454 6.61 7.04 5.28
CA PRO A 454 5.95 6.19 6.29
C PRO A 454 6.63 6.26 7.67
N TYR A 455 7.95 6.44 7.70
CA TYR A 455 8.75 6.61 8.91
C TYR A 455 8.36 7.84 9.74
N GLN A 456 7.76 8.87 9.15
CA GLN A 456 7.28 10.06 9.85
C GLN A 456 5.94 9.84 10.56
N LEU A 457 5.19 8.81 10.14
CA LEU A 457 3.87 8.44 10.67
C LEU A 457 3.96 7.26 11.65
N PHE A 458 5.07 6.53 11.60
CA PHE A 458 5.39 5.44 12.51
C PHE A 458 5.26 5.87 13.97
N PHE A 459 4.53 5.06 14.76
CA PHE A 459 4.36 5.27 16.18
C PHE A 459 5.34 4.40 16.98
N SER A 460 6.11 5.04 17.87
CA SER A 460 6.74 4.36 18.99
C SER A 460 6.66 5.22 20.24
N TRP A 461 6.57 4.58 21.40
CA TRP A 461 6.42 5.29 22.69
C TRP A 461 7.55 6.30 22.91
N ASN A 462 8.80 5.89 22.65
CA ASN A 462 9.97 6.75 22.78
C ASN A 462 9.92 7.94 21.82
N THR A 463 9.60 7.73 20.54
CA THR A 463 9.58 8.84 19.58
C THR A 463 8.42 9.81 19.83
N ALA A 464 7.25 9.31 20.20
CA ALA A 464 6.07 10.14 20.41
C ALA A 464 6.17 11.00 21.68
N PHE A 465 6.58 10.40 22.80
CA PHE A 465 6.54 11.06 24.11
C PHE A 465 7.92 11.49 24.65
N VAL A 466 8.98 10.70 24.43
CA VAL A 466 10.32 11.06 24.91
C VAL A 466 10.96 12.11 24.00
N ASN A 467 10.85 11.94 22.68
CA ASN A 467 11.41 12.87 21.70
C ASN A 467 10.48 14.05 21.35
N MET A 468 9.39 14.23 22.10
CA MET A 468 8.43 15.34 21.96
C MET A 468 7.81 15.48 20.55
N GLN A 469 7.43 14.35 19.90
CA GLN A 469 6.76 14.33 18.59
C GLN A 469 5.31 13.82 18.70
N PRO A 470 4.39 14.57 19.35
CA PRO A 470 3.06 14.08 19.72
C PRO A 470 2.13 13.81 18.53
N TRP A 471 2.38 14.41 17.35
CA TRP A 471 1.56 14.19 16.17
C TRP A 471 1.57 12.72 15.72
N ARG A 472 2.66 11.97 15.98
CA ARG A 472 2.78 10.54 15.64
C ARG A 472 1.72 9.67 16.33
N ALA A 473 1.32 10.04 17.55
CA ALA A 473 0.26 9.36 18.28
C ALA A 473 -1.13 9.56 17.65
N VAL A 474 -1.29 10.60 16.83
CA VAL A 474 -2.56 10.93 16.16
C VAL A 474 -2.54 10.44 14.71
N THR A 475 -1.46 10.70 13.97
CA THR A 475 -1.37 10.40 12.53
C THR A 475 -1.34 8.90 12.22
N THR A 476 -0.84 8.07 13.14
CA THR A 476 -0.82 6.60 13.03
C THR A 476 -2.21 5.97 12.87
N PHE A 477 -3.28 6.64 13.32
CA PHE A 477 -4.67 6.16 13.17
C PHE A 477 -5.29 6.44 11.80
N PHE A 478 -4.62 7.24 10.97
CA PHE A 478 -5.11 7.59 9.65
C PHE A 478 -4.41 6.79 8.54
N TYR A 479 -3.21 6.26 8.79
CA TYR A 479 -2.44 5.55 7.78
C TYR A 479 -2.71 4.03 7.78
N PHE A 480 -3.25 3.52 6.67
CA PHE A 480 -3.62 2.11 6.47
C PHE A 480 -2.63 1.32 5.61
N GLY A 481 -1.47 1.89 5.25
CA GLY A 481 -0.51 1.26 4.34
C GLY A 481 -0.51 1.89 2.94
N SER A 482 0.21 1.26 2.00
CA SER A 482 0.23 1.67 0.59
C SER A 482 -1.13 1.47 -0.08
N LEU A 483 -1.34 2.09 -1.24
CA LEU A 483 -2.58 1.93 -2.02
C LEU A 483 -2.64 0.52 -2.64
N SER A 484 -3.12 -0.43 -1.86
CA SER A 484 -3.26 -1.84 -2.22
C SER A 484 -4.73 -2.29 -2.16
N LEU A 485 -4.98 -3.52 -2.61
CA LEU A 485 -6.31 -4.14 -2.50
C LEU A 485 -6.74 -4.32 -1.02
N ASP A 486 -5.78 -4.61 -0.14
CA ASP A 486 -5.98 -4.67 1.31
C ASP A 486 -6.47 -3.33 1.89
N PHE A 487 -5.82 -2.22 1.50
CA PHE A 487 -6.25 -0.88 1.87
C PHE A 487 -7.70 -0.60 1.48
N VAL A 488 -8.10 -0.96 0.25
CA VAL A 488 -9.45 -0.75 -0.25
C VAL A 488 -10.47 -1.54 0.58
N PHE A 489 -10.17 -2.78 0.94
CA PHE A 489 -11.06 -3.58 1.78
C PHE A 489 -11.18 -3.05 3.20
N HIS A 490 -10.08 -2.68 3.85
CA HIS A 490 -10.11 -2.04 5.16
C HIS A 490 -10.97 -0.76 5.13
N MET A 491 -10.78 0.08 4.10
CA MET A 491 -11.55 1.31 3.91
C MET A 491 -13.04 1.03 3.67
N PHE A 492 -13.35 0.02 2.86
CA PHE A 492 -14.74 -0.36 2.54
C PHE A 492 -15.49 -0.88 3.77
N PHE A 493 -14.90 -1.84 4.50
CA PHE A 493 -15.54 -2.41 5.68
C PHE A 493 -15.65 -1.37 6.80
N PHE A 494 -14.62 -0.56 7.00
CA PHE A 494 -14.69 0.57 7.92
C PHE A 494 -15.82 1.54 7.56
N MET A 495 -15.85 2.05 6.30
CA MET A 495 -16.92 2.94 5.83
C MET A 495 -18.30 2.34 6.10
N ARG A 496 -18.51 1.08 5.71
CA ARG A 496 -19.80 0.40 5.81
C ARG A 496 -20.29 0.30 7.24
N TYR A 497 -19.47 -0.23 8.15
CA TYR A 497 -19.89 -0.51 9.53
C TYR A 497 -19.83 0.72 10.44
N SER A 498 -18.88 1.63 10.22
CA SER A 498 -18.85 2.94 10.89
C SER A 498 -20.08 3.76 10.56
N ARG A 499 -20.45 3.84 9.27
CA ARG A 499 -21.69 4.51 8.83
C ARG A 499 -22.93 3.91 9.48
N LEU A 500 -23.05 2.58 9.48
CA LEU A 500 -24.18 1.90 10.11
C LEU A 500 -24.28 2.22 11.60
N LEU A 501 -23.16 2.28 12.34
CA LEU A 501 -23.18 2.66 13.76
C LEU A 501 -23.55 4.13 13.97
N GLU A 502 -22.95 5.04 13.20
CA GLU A 502 -23.18 6.48 13.32
C GLU A 502 -24.63 6.86 12.98
N GLU A 503 -25.24 6.20 11.98
CA GLU A 503 -26.63 6.44 11.56
C GLU A 503 -27.67 5.67 12.38
N SER A 504 -27.38 4.45 12.85
CA SER A 504 -28.37 3.64 13.59
C SER A 504 -28.27 3.80 15.10
N SER A 505 -27.11 3.46 15.67
CA SER A 505 -26.90 3.39 17.12
C SER A 505 -26.65 4.76 17.74
N PHE A 506 -26.08 5.68 16.97
CA PHE A 506 -25.61 6.99 17.43
C PHE A 506 -26.25 8.18 16.68
N ALA A 507 -27.40 7.97 16.01
CA ALA A 507 -28.06 8.98 15.15
C ALA A 507 -28.18 10.37 15.81
N ASN A 508 -28.64 10.39 17.07
CA ASN A 508 -28.84 11.62 17.86
C ASN A 508 -27.71 11.87 18.89
N ARG A 509 -26.65 11.07 18.88
CA ARG A 509 -25.55 11.10 19.87
C ARG A 509 -24.19 10.94 19.19
N LYS A 510 -23.93 11.75 18.16
CA LYS A 510 -22.67 11.74 17.39
C LYS A 510 -21.44 11.98 18.28
N ALA A 511 -21.58 12.82 19.31
CA ALA A 511 -20.52 13.05 20.31
C ALA A 511 -20.11 11.76 21.03
N ASP A 512 -21.07 10.88 21.36
CA ASP A 512 -20.78 9.59 22.02
C ASP A 512 -20.08 8.62 21.06
N TYR A 513 -20.34 8.72 19.74
CA TYR A 513 -19.63 7.93 18.75
C TYR A 513 -18.16 8.37 18.61
N PHE A 514 -17.93 9.68 18.54
CA PHE A 514 -16.57 10.22 18.56
C PHE A 514 -15.83 9.83 19.84
N TRP A 515 -16.51 9.91 20.99
CA TRP A 515 -15.94 9.56 22.28
C TRP A 515 -15.59 8.07 22.39
N LEU A 516 -16.42 7.18 21.84
CA LEU A 516 -16.11 5.76 21.70
C LEU A 516 -14.81 5.54 20.91
N LEU A 517 -14.67 6.17 19.74
CA LEU A 517 -13.47 6.04 18.91
C LEU A 517 -12.24 6.61 19.63
N PHE A 518 -12.38 7.74 20.32
CA PHE A 518 -11.32 8.37 21.09
C PHE A 518 -10.83 7.49 22.25
N LEU A 519 -11.74 6.94 23.07
CA LEU A 519 -11.38 6.00 24.14
C LEU A 519 -10.73 4.74 23.59
N SER A 520 -11.22 4.24 22.46
CA SER A 520 -10.64 3.05 21.81
C SER A 520 -9.24 3.34 21.28
N ALA A 521 -9.00 4.52 20.70
CA ALA A 521 -7.68 4.96 20.27
C ALA A 521 -6.70 5.07 21.46
N LEU A 522 -7.14 5.59 22.60
CA LEU A 522 -6.32 5.64 23.81
C LEU A 522 -5.95 4.25 24.33
N MET A 523 -6.91 3.31 24.33
CA MET A 523 -6.66 1.91 24.71
C MET A 523 -5.67 1.23 23.76
N ILE A 524 -5.81 1.46 22.45
CA ILE A 524 -4.88 0.90 21.45
C ILE A 524 -3.49 1.51 21.61
N LEU A 525 -3.35 2.82 21.85
CA LEU A 525 -2.07 3.48 22.12
C LEU A 525 -1.37 2.88 23.35
N ALA A 526 -2.13 2.56 24.40
CA ALA A 526 -1.58 1.95 25.62
C ALA A 526 -1.11 0.50 25.39
N ILE A 527 -1.82 -0.26 24.54
CA ILE A 527 -1.49 -1.66 24.23
C ILE A 527 -0.37 -1.76 23.18
N SER A 528 -0.24 -0.78 22.28
CA SER A 528 0.68 -0.81 21.13
C SER A 528 2.12 -1.16 21.46
N PRO A 529 2.76 -0.61 22.52
CA PRO A 529 4.15 -0.93 22.85
C PRO A 529 4.35 -2.39 23.27
N LEU A 530 3.30 -3.06 23.78
CA LEU A 530 3.36 -4.46 24.21
C LEU A 530 3.32 -5.44 23.03
N VAL A 531 2.68 -5.04 21.92
CA VAL A 531 2.49 -5.88 20.72
C VAL A 531 3.38 -5.43 19.55
N THR A 532 4.20 -4.38 19.76
CA THR A 532 5.12 -3.82 18.75
C THR A 532 4.44 -3.46 17.43
N LEU A 533 3.21 -2.91 17.49
CA LEU A 533 2.46 -2.50 16.30
C LEU A 533 2.89 -1.10 15.83
N PRO A 534 3.37 -0.94 14.57
CA PRO A 534 3.90 0.33 14.07
C PRO A 534 2.79 1.31 13.63
N PHE A 535 1.68 0.79 13.11
CA PHE A 535 0.56 1.55 12.57
C PHE A 535 -0.76 1.10 13.22
N LEU A 536 -1.56 2.05 13.69
CA LEU A 536 -2.72 1.78 14.56
C LEU A 536 -4.07 2.03 13.88
N ALA A 537 -4.08 2.40 12.61
CA ALA A 537 -5.31 2.64 11.85
C ALA A 537 -6.19 1.39 11.70
N SER A 538 -5.58 0.25 11.33
CA SER A 538 -6.33 -1.01 11.18
C SER A 538 -6.95 -1.51 12.50
N PRO A 539 -6.20 -1.60 13.62
CA PRO A 539 -6.79 -1.93 14.92
C PRO A 539 -7.99 -1.05 15.28
N LEU A 540 -7.91 0.28 15.05
CA LEU A 540 -9.02 1.18 15.34
C LEU A 540 -10.20 0.95 14.40
N ALA A 541 -9.97 0.63 13.12
CA ALA A 541 -11.02 0.33 12.15
C ALA A 541 -11.82 -0.93 12.50
N PHE A 542 -11.18 -1.91 13.14
CA PHE A 542 -11.85 -3.13 13.59
C PHE A 542 -12.76 -2.94 14.81
N VAL A 543 -12.58 -1.88 15.60
CA VAL A 543 -13.45 -1.57 16.75
C VAL A 543 -14.92 -1.35 16.35
N PRO A 544 -15.27 -0.44 15.41
CA PRO A 544 -16.67 -0.28 14.97
C PRO A 544 -17.21 -1.53 14.27
N ILE A 545 -16.38 -2.26 13.52
CA ILE A 545 -16.77 -3.53 12.88
C ILE A 545 -17.18 -4.55 13.95
N TYR A 546 -16.34 -4.72 14.97
CA TYR A 546 -16.58 -5.61 16.10
C TYR A 546 -17.84 -5.20 16.87
N LEU A 547 -17.95 -3.92 17.23
CA LEU A 547 -19.10 -3.43 18.00
C LEU A 547 -20.42 -3.63 17.25
N TRP A 548 -20.45 -3.32 15.96
CA TRP A 548 -21.64 -3.53 15.13
C TRP A 548 -22.01 -5.02 15.03
N SER A 549 -21.01 -5.89 14.87
CA SER A 549 -21.20 -7.34 14.76
C SER A 549 -21.86 -7.95 16.00
N ARG A 550 -21.47 -7.49 17.19
CA ARG A 550 -22.01 -7.96 18.48
C ARG A 550 -23.41 -7.43 18.76
N ARG A 551 -23.75 -6.25 18.22
CA ARG A 551 -25.09 -5.66 18.36
C ARG A 551 -26.13 -6.30 17.45
N HIS A 552 -25.71 -6.93 16.34
CA HIS A 552 -26.62 -7.51 15.35
C HIS A 552 -26.35 -9.01 15.13
N PRO A 553 -26.37 -9.86 16.17
CA PRO A 553 -25.88 -11.24 16.10
C PRO A 553 -26.66 -12.14 15.13
N SER A 554 -27.93 -11.83 14.87
CA SER A 554 -28.81 -12.61 13.99
C SER A 554 -28.78 -12.17 12.52
N THR A 555 -28.01 -11.14 12.17
CA THR A 555 -27.97 -10.63 10.79
C THR A 555 -27.03 -11.48 9.94
N PRO A 556 -27.51 -12.13 8.86
CA PRO A 556 -26.64 -12.81 7.91
C PRO A 556 -25.93 -11.78 7.00
N ILE A 557 -24.65 -12.00 6.76
CA ILE A 557 -23.78 -11.15 5.94
C ILE A 557 -23.14 -12.02 4.88
N SER A 558 -23.28 -11.63 3.61
CA SER A 558 -22.59 -12.28 2.51
C SER A 558 -21.26 -11.59 2.25
N LEU A 559 -20.16 -12.32 2.44
CA LEU A 559 -18.81 -11.91 2.07
C LEU A 559 -18.65 -12.10 0.55
N PHE A 560 -18.58 -10.98 -0.19
CA PHE A 560 -18.43 -10.92 -1.65
C PHE A 560 -19.47 -11.71 -2.47
N GLY A 561 -20.63 -12.05 -1.90
CA GLY A 561 -21.65 -12.86 -2.59
C GLY A 561 -21.35 -14.37 -2.59
N LEU A 562 -20.23 -14.81 -2.00
CA LEU A 562 -19.75 -16.18 -2.05
C LEU A 562 -20.04 -16.96 -0.77
N ILE A 563 -19.77 -16.34 0.39
CA ILE A 563 -19.87 -17.01 1.70
C ILE A 563 -20.83 -16.22 2.58
N THR A 564 -21.88 -16.85 3.09
CA THR A 564 -22.80 -16.24 4.06
C THR A 564 -22.40 -16.60 5.47
N ILE A 565 -21.99 -15.61 6.27
CA ILE A 565 -21.64 -15.74 7.69
C ILE A 565 -22.60 -14.92 8.54
N THR A 566 -22.83 -15.32 9.80
CA THR A 566 -23.58 -14.46 10.73
C THR A 566 -22.69 -13.35 11.26
N ALA A 567 -23.28 -12.20 11.61
CA ALA A 567 -22.54 -11.01 11.98
C ALA A 567 -21.42 -11.23 13.01
N PRO A 568 -21.58 -12.00 14.11
CA PRO A 568 -20.52 -12.15 15.13
C PRO A 568 -19.22 -12.75 14.62
N TYR A 569 -19.27 -13.53 13.53
CA TYR A 569 -18.06 -14.14 12.93
C TYR A 569 -17.38 -13.22 11.91
N LEU A 570 -18.03 -12.11 11.53
CA LEU A 570 -17.49 -11.17 10.54
C LEU A 570 -16.11 -10.63 10.91
N PRO A 571 -15.84 -10.11 12.13
CA PRO A 571 -14.53 -9.53 12.43
C PRO A 571 -13.40 -10.55 12.28
N ILE A 572 -13.63 -11.79 12.73
CA ILE A 572 -12.65 -12.87 12.64
C ILE A 572 -12.47 -13.33 11.18
N ALA A 573 -13.56 -13.38 10.40
CA ALA A 573 -13.47 -13.67 8.97
C ALA A 573 -12.67 -12.60 8.21
N LEU A 574 -12.78 -11.32 8.60
CA LEU A 574 -12.01 -10.23 8.02
C LEU A 574 -10.52 -10.28 8.42
N VAL A 575 -10.20 -10.65 9.67
CA VAL A 575 -8.82 -10.94 10.09
C VAL A 575 -8.21 -12.06 9.23
N GLY A 576 -8.98 -13.14 9.01
CA GLY A 576 -8.54 -14.24 8.14
C GLY A 576 -8.31 -13.81 6.69
N LEU A 577 -9.18 -12.95 6.16
CA LEU A 577 -9.02 -12.36 4.83
C LEU A 577 -7.75 -11.49 4.75
N ALA A 578 -7.51 -10.63 5.74
CA ALA A 578 -6.33 -9.77 5.81
C ALA A 578 -5.02 -10.60 5.90
N TRP A 579 -5.04 -11.71 6.65
CA TRP A 579 -3.89 -12.61 6.72
C TRP A 579 -3.59 -13.28 5.36
N VAL A 580 -4.62 -13.75 4.65
CA VAL A 580 -4.46 -14.36 3.31
C VAL A 580 -3.96 -13.34 2.28
N LEU A 581 -4.40 -12.09 2.35
CA LEU A 581 -4.00 -11.05 1.39
C LEU A 581 -2.58 -10.53 1.63
N ASN A 582 -2.17 -10.35 2.89
CA ASN A 582 -0.86 -9.78 3.22
C ASN A 582 0.24 -10.83 3.39
N GLY A 583 -0.11 -12.12 3.52
CA GLY A 583 0.85 -13.22 3.75
C GLY A 583 1.61 -13.17 5.09
N THR A 584 1.37 -12.14 5.90
CA THR A 584 2.11 -11.85 7.14
C THR A 584 1.20 -11.88 8.35
N TRP A 585 1.64 -12.55 9.42
CA TRP A 585 0.89 -12.63 10.68
C TRP A 585 0.84 -11.29 11.44
N THR A 586 1.83 -10.41 11.22
CA THR A 586 1.93 -9.10 11.89
C THR A 586 0.76 -8.17 11.56
N ALA A 587 0.27 -8.20 10.31
CA ALA A 587 -0.91 -7.45 9.90
C ALA A 587 -2.18 -7.95 10.62
N ALA A 588 -2.38 -9.28 10.63
CA ALA A 588 -3.52 -9.92 11.28
C ALA A 588 -3.53 -9.70 12.82
N ALA A 589 -2.35 -9.64 13.45
CA ALA A 589 -2.22 -9.37 14.88
C ALA A 589 -2.77 -7.98 15.25
N GLY A 590 -2.57 -6.97 14.40
CA GLY A 590 -3.15 -5.63 14.61
C GLY A 590 -4.68 -5.66 14.62
N ASP A 591 -5.28 -6.36 13.67
CA ASP A 591 -6.74 -6.49 13.56
C ASP A 591 -7.35 -7.26 14.74
N LEU A 592 -6.64 -8.27 15.26
CA LEU A 592 -7.01 -8.99 16.47
C LEU A 592 -6.97 -8.11 17.72
N VAL A 593 -5.96 -7.25 17.85
CA VAL A 593 -5.91 -6.23 18.92
C VAL A 593 -7.13 -5.30 18.82
N GLY A 594 -7.48 -4.88 17.60
CA GLY A 594 -8.71 -4.12 17.33
C GLY A 594 -9.99 -4.84 17.77
N CYS A 595 -10.10 -6.14 17.49
CA CYS A 595 -11.21 -6.97 17.97
C CYS A 595 -11.25 -7.06 19.50
N GLY A 596 -10.10 -7.20 20.15
CA GLY A 596 -9.97 -7.23 21.61
C GLY A 596 -10.44 -5.92 22.25
N VAL A 597 -9.94 -4.77 21.76
CA VAL A 597 -10.38 -3.45 22.24
C VAL A 597 -11.87 -3.23 21.94
N GLY A 598 -12.35 -3.67 20.77
CA GLY A 598 -13.77 -3.66 20.43
C GLY A 598 -14.63 -4.48 21.39
N HIS A 599 -14.14 -5.61 21.87
CA HIS A 599 -14.82 -6.42 22.88
C HIS A 599 -14.92 -5.71 24.23
N ILE A 600 -13.83 -5.09 24.68
CA ILE A 600 -13.80 -4.30 25.91
C ILE A 600 -14.77 -3.13 25.80
N ALA A 601 -14.74 -2.40 24.68
CA ALA A 601 -15.64 -1.28 24.43
C ALA A 601 -17.12 -1.71 24.37
N TRP A 602 -17.43 -2.83 23.72
CA TRP A 602 -18.78 -3.42 23.72
C TRP A 602 -19.22 -3.84 25.13
N PHE A 603 -18.35 -4.52 25.87
CA PHE A 603 -18.64 -4.98 27.23
C PHE A 603 -18.93 -3.82 28.16
N LEU A 604 -18.06 -2.81 28.21
CA LEU A 604 -18.24 -1.64 29.07
C LEU A 604 -19.50 -0.85 28.73
N ARG A 605 -19.84 -0.73 27.44
CA ARG A 605 -20.93 0.15 27.00
C ARG A 605 -22.30 -0.50 26.97
N ASP A 606 -22.36 -1.77 26.59
CA ASP A 606 -23.62 -2.47 26.33
C ASP A 606 -23.94 -3.50 27.45
N VAL A 607 -22.94 -4.20 28.00
CA VAL A 607 -23.15 -5.22 29.04
C VAL A 607 -23.07 -4.61 30.45
N TRP A 608 -21.94 -3.98 30.78
CA TRP A 608 -21.68 -3.42 32.11
C TRP A 608 -22.71 -2.37 32.52
N ARG A 609 -23.07 -1.48 31.58
CA ARG A 609 -24.12 -0.48 31.78
C ARG A 609 -25.47 -1.13 32.11
N ARG A 610 -25.82 -2.23 31.44
CA ARG A 610 -27.11 -2.93 31.62
C ARG A 610 -27.17 -3.66 32.96
N GLU A 611 -26.09 -4.32 33.37
CA GLU A 611 -26.10 -5.23 34.51
C GLU A 611 -25.69 -4.58 35.84
N MET A 612 -24.82 -3.55 35.86
CA MET A 612 -24.20 -3.09 37.13
C MET A 612 -24.50 -1.65 37.56
N VAL A 613 -24.46 -0.67 36.64
CA VAL A 613 -24.34 0.75 37.07
C VAL A 613 -25.60 1.58 36.81
N GLY A 614 -26.52 1.15 35.94
CA GLY A 614 -27.84 1.79 35.77
C GLY A 614 -27.84 3.28 35.42
N GLY A 615 -26.71 3.86 34.97
CA GLY A 615 -26.55 5.30 34.74
C GLY A 615 -25.43 5.67 33.77
N PRO A 616 -25.33 6.96 33.39
CA PRO A 616 -24.30 7.46 32.48
C PRO A 616 -22.92 7.47 33.14
N THR A 617 -21.92 6.90 32.46
CA THR A 617 -20.52 6.85 32.93
C THR A 617 -19.57 7.46 31.90
N VAL A 618 -18.35 7.79 32.32
CA VAL A 618 -17.30 8.35 31.45
C VAL A 618 -16.96 7.42 30.27
N PHE A 619 -17.15 6.11 30.42
CA PHE A 619 -16.91 5.14 29.33
C PHE A 619 -18.03 5.10 28.29
N THR A 620 -19.19 5.67 28.60
CA THR A 620 -20.40 5.45 27.82
C THR A 620 -21.02 6.69 27.21
N ASP A 621 -20.91 7.84 27.87
CA ASP A 621 -21.45 9.12 27.42
C ASP A 621 -20.33 10.16 27.37
N ALA A 622 -20.32 10.98 26.33
CA ALA A 622 -19.28 12.00 26.16
C ALA A 622 -19.42 13.10 27.24
N PRO A 623 -18.29 13.62 27.78
CA PRO A 623 -18.33 14.71 28.74
C PRO A 623 -18.97 15.97 28.14
N LEU A 624 -19.62 16.78 28.99
CA LEU A 624 -20.46 17.92 28.56
C LEU A 624 -19.72 18.89 27.62
N ALA A 625 -18.41 19.07 27.79
CA ALA A 625 -17.56 19.89 26.92
C ALA A 625 -17.57 19.44 25.45
N VAL A 626 -17.59 18.14 25.18
CA VAL A 626 -17.65 17.59 23.80
C VAL A 626 -19.05 17.80 23.21
N THR A 627 -20.10 17.62 24.03
CA THR A 627 -21.48 17.83 23.58
C THR A 627 -21.87 19.31 23.39
N GLN A 628 -21.31 20.24 24.18
CA GLN A 628 -21.56 21.68 24.05
C GLN A 628 -20.87 22.26 22.80
N ASN A 629 -19.64 21.85 22.51
CA ASN A 629 -18.94 22.24 21.28
C ASN A 629 -19.63 21.69 20.01
N ALA A 630 -20.28 20.53 20.08
CA ALA A 630 -21.05 19.97 18.98
C ALA A 630 -22.38 20.71 18.70
N LYS A 631 -22.95 21.41 19.70
CA LYS A 631 -24.19 22.20 19.56
C LYS A 631 -23.94 23.70 19.34
N GLY A 632 -22.79 24.23 19.76
CA GLY A 632 -22.51 25.68 19.82
C GLY A 632 -21.91 26.31 18.57
N ASN A 633 -21.65 25.58 17.48
CA ASN A 633 -20.90 26.12 16.34
C ASN A 633 -21.51 25.81 14.97
N THR A 634 -22.78 26.17 14.77
CA THR A 634 -23.44 26.15 13.45
C THR A 634 -23.07 27.35 12.55
N GLY A 635 -22.19 28.27 13.01
CA GLY A 635 -21.85 29.50 12.30
C GLY A 635 -20.42 29.61 11.72
N LYS A 636 -19.46 28.78 12.15
CA LYS A 636 -18.11 28.75 11.56
C LYS A 636 -17.77 27.32 11.17
N ARG A 637 -17.83 27.01 9.88
CA ARG A 637 -17.24 25.80 9.29
C ARG A 637 -15.70 25.88 9.39
N THR A 638 -15.14 25.75 10.59
CA THR A 638 -13.73 25.37 10.74
C THR A 638 -13.68 23.87 10.47
N SER A 639 -13.49 23.52 9.20
CA SER A 639 -13.30 22.14 8.80
C SER A 639 -12.04 21.62 9.48
N LEU A 640 -12.14 20.56 10.27
CA LEU A 640 -10.97 19.80 10.76
C LEU A 640 -10.04 19.42 9.59
N PHE A 641 -10.61 19.28 8.38
CA PHE A 641 -9.89 19.10 7.12
C PHE A 641 -9.01 20.30 6.74
N ALA A 642 -9.42 21.53 7.03
CA ALA A 642 -8.64 22.74 6.76
C ALA A 642 -7.46 22.86 7.73
N SER A 643 -7.67 22.55 9.03
CA SER A 643 -6.57 22.49 10.00
C SER A 643 -5.59 21.35 9.70
N PHE A 644 -6.06 20.22 9.15
CA PHE A 644 -5.21 19.13 8.70
C PHE A 644 -4.46 19.49 7.41
N LEU A 645 -5.09 20.13 6.43
CA LEU A 645 -4.40 20.63 5.23
C LEU A 645 -3.35 21.71 5.56
N GLN A 646 -3.59 22.55 6.58
CA GLN A 646 -2.61 23.51 7.08
C GLN A 646 -1.42 22.84 7.79
N PHE A 647 -1.62 21.63 8.33
CA PHE A 647 -0.56 20.79 8.89
C PHE A 647 0.36 20.21 7.80
N PHE A 648 -0.18 19.98 6.59
CA PHE A 648 0.56 19.48 5.43
C PHE A 648 1.12 20.58 4.51
N HIS A 649 1.13 21.85 4.95
CA HIS A 649 1.72 22.93 4.17
C HIS A 649 3.25 22.70 4.05
N PRO A 650 3.84 22.71 2.83
CA PRO A 650 5.21 22.25 2.58
C PRO A 650 6.25 22.98 3.43
N HIS A 651 6.04 24.27 3.69
CA HIS A 651 6.94 25.09 4.50
C HIS A 651 6.96 24.76 6.01
N ARG A 652 5.90 24.14 6.56
CA ARG A 652 5.84 23.71 7.98
C ARG A 652 6.32 22.27 8.19
N LEU A 653 6.10 21.38 7.22
CA LEU A 653 6.61 20.01 7.26
C LEU A 653 8.15 19.99 7.29
N GLN A 654 8.80 20.85 6.52
CA GLN A 654 10.26 20.92 6.46
C GLN A 654 10.91 21.42 7.76
N GLN A 655 10.21 22.24 8.55
CA GLN A 655 10.69 22.73 9.85
C GLN A 655 10.37 21.78 11.02
N LEU A 656 9.29 20.99 10.94
CA LEU A 656 8.93 20.01 11.98
C LEU A 656 9.70 18.69 11.87
N PHE A 657 10.24 18.36 10.70
CA PHE A 657 10.99 17.12 10.46
C PHE A 657 12.52 17.24 10.54
N GLN A 658 13.06 18.43 10.79
CA GLN A 658 14.47 18.62 11.13
C GLN A 658 14.64 18.72 12.66
N GLY A 659 14.71 17.57 13.32
CA GLY A 659 15.38 17.44 14.62
C GLY A 659 16.89 17.28 14.42
N PRO A 660 17.72 17.62 15.42
CA PRO A 660 19.16 17.79 15.24
C PRO A 660 19.83 16.46 14.85
N SER A 661 20.51 16.48 13.72
CA SER A 661 21.32 15.38 13.20
C SER A 661 22.41 15.01 14.21
N TYR A 662 22.32 13.82 14.79
CA TYR A 662 23.47 13.18 15.44
C TYR A 662 24.49 12.83 14.35
N LEU A 663 25.63 13.50 14.41
CA LEU A 663 26.82 13.22 13.61
C LEU A 663 27.40 11.87 14.04
N GLU A 664 27.29 10.86 13.19
CA GLU A 664 28.06 9.63 13.34
C GLU A 664 28.87 9.35 12.06
N GLY A 665 30.17 9.52 12.24
CA GLY A 665 31.32 9.32 11.36
C GLY A 665 31.14 8.63 10.02
N ARG A 666 31.36 9.39 8.95
CA ARG A 666 32.20 8.98 7.80
C ARG A 666 32.94 10.20 7.25
N ASN A 667 34.17 9.97 6.80
CA ASN A 667 35.12 10.90 6.14
C ASN A 667 36.23 11.44 7.05
N ALA A 668 37.02 10.52 7.62
CA ALA A 668 38.46 10.65 7.54
C ALA A 668 38.89 10.32 6.09
N LEU A 669 39.94 10.99 5.59
CA LEU A 669 40.52 10.90 4.24
C LEU A 669 39.94 11.84 3.17
N ALA A 670 40.12 13.15 3.35
CA ALA A 670 40.50 14.03 2.24
C ALA A 670 41.13 15.32 2.79
N ALA A 671 42.26 15.72 2.21
CA ALA A 671 42.98 16.98 2.43
C ALA A 671 43.82 17.11 3.72
N VAL A 672 44.79 16.20 3.85
CA VAL A 672 46.14 16.59 4.28
C VAL A 672 46.82 17.21 3.06
N ASP A 673 46.75 18.54 2.91
CA ASP A 673 47.84 19.35 2.35
C ASP A 673 47.46 20.84 2.33
N ALA A 674 48.04 21.60 3.25
CA ALA A 674 48.47 22.99 3.09
C ALA A 674 48.84 23.54 4.48
N GLY A 675 50.02 23.13 4.94
CA GLY A 675 50.65 23.75 6.10
C GLY A 675 51.24 25.12 5.76
N ARG A 676 51.27 25.94 6.81
CA ARG A 676 52.22 27.04 7.12
C ARG A 676 51.97 28.42 6.49
N HIS A 677 51.61 29.36 7.35
CA HIS A 677 52.51 30.46 7.70
C HIS A 677 52.37 30.83 9.18
N ALA A 678 53.44 31.40 9.73
CA ALA A 678 53.87 31.36 11.13
C ALA A 678 53.27 32.43 12.07
N SER A 679 53.01 31.99 13.31
CA SER A 679 53.38 32.50 14.67
C SER A 679 54.25 33.80 14.83
N PRO A 680 54.53 34.29 16.07
CA PRO A 680 53.65 34.99 17.03
C PRO A 680 54.41 36.13 17.82
N ARG A 681 53.77 36.84 18.77
CA ARG A 681 54.34 37.55 19.97
C ARG A 681 53.20 38.31 20.68
N LEU A 682 53.04 38.43 22.01
CA LEU A 682 53.95 38.46 23.16
C LEU A 682 53.26 38.00 24.49
N GLN A 683 54.06 37.31 25.33
CA GLN A 683 54.22 37.27 26.82
C GLN A 683 53.17 37.96 27.73
N GLY A 684 52.81 37.51 28.95
CA GLY A 684 53.37 36.50 29.88
C GLY A 684 53.62 37.09 31.28
N GLY A 685 52.95 36.57 32.33
CA GLY A 685 53.22 36.80 33.78
C GLY A 685 52.43 37.96 34.42
N THR A 686 51.93 37.96 35.66
CA THR A 686 52.07 37.13 36.89
C THR A 686 51.00 37.59 37.90
N ALA A 687 50.45 36.69 38.73
CA ALA A 687 49.69 37.02 39.97
C ALA A 687 50.67 37.34 41.14
N PRO A 688 50.23 37.99 42.25
CA PRO A 688 49.72 37.20 43.40
C PRO A 688 48.66 37.89 44.32
N SER A 689 47.98 37.06 45.14
CA SER A 689 47.42 37.22 46.53
C SER A 689 47.07 38.63 47.08
N GLU A 690 45.98 38.91 47.83
CA GLU A 690 45.40 38.25 49.01
C GLU A 690 44.08 38.97 49.47
N CYS A 691 43.26 38.26 50.26
CA CYS A 691 41.98 38.50 50.98
C CYS A 691 41.40 39.91 51.25
N THR A 692 40.05 40.05 51.19
CA THR A 692 39.14 40.37 52.34
C THR A 692 37.64 40.37 51.95
N GLU A 693 36.78 40.01 52.91
CA GLU A 693 35.30 39.93 52.87
C GLU A 693 34.56 41.28 52.78
N ASP A 694 33.25 41.17 52.49
CA ASP A 694 32.11 42.02 52.89
C ASP A 694 31.45 43.06 51.93
N LEU A 695 30.10 42.95 51.90
CA LEU A 695 29.03 43.97 51.68
C LEU A 695 28.41 44.22 50.28
N VAL A 696 27.13 43.84 50.18
CA VAL A 696 25.97 44.37 49.38
C VAL A 696 25.69 45.86 49.77
N PRO A 697 24.95 46.78 49.05
CA PRO A 697 23.93 46.66 47.96
C PRO A 697 23.93 47.70 46.78
N GLU A 698 23.03 47.45 45.80
CA GLU A 698 22.23 48.33 44.91
C GLU A 698 22.84 49.56 44.17
N GLU A 699 22.76 49.55 42.83
CA GLU A 699 22.43 50.74 42.01
C GLU A 699 21.45 50.38 40.86
N LEU A 700 20.39 51.19 40.73
CA LEU A 700 19.36 51.16 39.68
C LEU A 700 19.88 51.72 38.33
N PRO A 701 19.36 51.31 37.16
CA PRO A 701 19.60 51.99 35.90
C PRO A 701 18.64 53.17 35.66
N ALA A 702 19.17 54.21 35.01
CA ALA A 702 18.64 55.56 34.83
C ALA A 702 17.31 55.68 34.05
N VAL A 703 16.50 56.67 34.42
CA VAL A 703 15.27 57.10 33.72
C VAL A 703 15.60 58.23 32.73
N THR A 704 15.30 58.03 31.44
CA THR A 704 15.48 59.06 30.39
C THR A 704 14.11 59.60 29.95
N PHE A 705 13.91 60.92 30.03
CA PHE A 705 12.71 61.59 29.53
C PHE A 705 12.87 61.94 28.04
N MET A 706 11.89 61.59 27.21
CA MET A 706 11.91 61.80 25.76
C MET A 706 11.23 63.13 25.40
N MET A 707 11.98 64.11 24.90
CA MET A 707 11.45 65.42 24.46
C MET A 707 11.10 65.34 22.97
N VAL A 708 9.81 65.31 22.66
CA VAL A 708 9.29 65.24 21.29
C VAL A 708 8.96 66.65 20.79
N ASP A 709 9.37 66.96 19.55
CA ASP A 709 9.03 68.23 18.91
C ASP A 709 7.53 68.25 18.55
N LEU A 710 6.82 69.25 19.07
CA LEU A 710 5.36 69.35 19.04
C LEU A 710 4.77 69.56 17.64
N THR A 711 5.58 69.95 16.66
CA THR A 711 5.06 70.18 15.29
C THR A 711 5.27 69.00 14.35
N SER A 712 6.35 68.24 14.52
CA SER A 712 6.62 67.05 13.73
C SER A 712 6.18 65.75 14.42
N GLY A 713 5.98 65.78 15.74
CA GLY A 713 5.57 64.63 16.53
C GLY A 713 6.63 63.54 16.66
N LEU A 714 7.87 63.77 16.20
CA LEU A 714 8.96 62.82 16.24
C LEU A 714 10.12 63.37 17.09
N ALA A 715 10.74 62.50 17.89
CA ALA A 715 12.02 62.81 18.52
C ALA A 715 13.12 62.82 17.43
N PRO A 716 14.10 63.74 17.48
CA PRO A 716 15.15 63.85 16.47
C PRO A 716 15.90 62.51 16.26
N PRO A 717 16.39 62.20 15.05
CA PRO A 717 16.91 60.86 14.69
C PRO A 717 17.99 60.32 15.64
N LYS A 718 18.82 61.20 16.21
CA LYS A 718 19.86 60.84 17.19
C LYS A 718 19.33 60.20 18.49
N TRP A 719 18.04 60.34 18.78
CA TRP A 719 17.38 59.80 19.99
C TRP A 719 16.56 58.54 19.69
N GLN A 720 16.47 58.15 18.41
CA GLN A 720 15.80 56.92 17.98
C GLN A 720 16.79 55.74 17.89
N GLU A 721 18.09 55.99 18.05
CA GLU A 721 19.14 55.00 17.82
C GLU A 721 19.37 54.04 19.01
N ASP A 722 18.82 54.32 20.20
CA ASP A 722 18.96 53.46 21.39
C ASP A 722 17.60 53.12 22.06
N ILE A 723 16.71 52.43 21.34
CA ILE A 723 15.50 51.86 21.94
C ILE A 723 15.85 50.49 22.55
N GLY A 724 16.22 50.48 23.83
CA GLY A 724 16.43 49.27 24.62
C GLY A 724 15.14 48.67 25.21
N PRO A 725 15.18 47.42 25.70
CA PRO A 725 14.06 46.79 26.39
C PRO A 725 13.72 47.54 27.70
N ALA A 726 12.45 47.84 27.92
CA ALA A 726 11.96 48.45 29.16
C ALA A 726 11.44 47.37 30.13
N LEU A 727 12.01 47.28 31.33
CA LEU A 727 11.56 46.36 32.36
C LEU A 727 10.34 46.94 33.10
N VAL A 728 9.20 46.28 32.98
CA VAL A 728 7.96 46.68 33.68
C VAL A 728 7.81 45.83 34.93
N VAL A 729 7.94 46.45 36.10
CA VAL A 729 7.77 45.79 37.41
C VAL A 729 6.54 46.37 38.09
N ARG A 730 5.71 45.51 38.70
CA ARG A 730 4.64 45.99 39.58
C ARG A 730 5.24 46.69 40.79
N ALA A 731 4.62 47.79 41.23
CA ALA A 731 5.08 48.55 42.39
C ALA A 731 5.14 47.71 43.70
N ASP A 732 4.40 46.60 43.77
CA ASP A 732 4.41 45.68 44.91
C ASP A 732 5.40 44.50 44.76
N GLN A 733 6.25 44.51 43.74
CA GLN A 733 7.29 43.51 43.44
C GLN A 733 6.80 42.06 43.34
N LYS A 734 5.50 41.84 43.13
CA LYS A 734 4.92 40.52 42.89
C LYS A 734 4.97 40.14 41.41
N PRO A 735 5.13 38.85 41.07
CA PRO A 735 5.18 38.41 39.68
C PRO A 735 3.90 38.77 38.94
N LEU A 736 4.07 39.30 37.72
CA LEU A 736 2.96 39.66 36.83
C LEU A 736 2.20 38.40 36.42
N ILE A 737 0.94 38.31 36.85
CA ILE A 737 0.05 37.23 36.40
C ILE A 737 -0.43 37.50 34.97
N VAL A 738 -0.69 36.43 34.21
CA VAL A 738 -1.07 36.48 32.78
C VAL A 738 -2.24 37.45 32.51
N ARG A 739 -3.17 37.59 33.46
CA ARG A 739 -4.31 38.50 33.36
C ARG A 739 -3.92 39.98 33.41
N ASP A 740 -2.89 40.33 34.17
CA ASP A 740 -2.40 41.71 34.31
C ASP A 740 -1.61 42.12 33.07
N ILE A 741 -0.82 41.19 32.51
CA ILE A 741 -0.14 41.35 31.21
C ILE A 741 -1.16 41.55 30.09
N ALA A 742 -2.23 40.76 30.06
CA ALA A 742 -3.30 40.89 29.07
C ALA A 742 -4.05 42.24 29.17
N ARG A 743 -4.21 42.79 30.38
CA ARG A 743 -4.80 44.13 30.59
C ARG A 743 -3.88 45.25 30.13
N TRP A 744 -2.59 45.15 30.43
CA TRP A 744 -1.61 46.12 29.96
C TRP A 744 -1.49 46.09 28.43
N TRP A 745 -1.49 44.89 27.84
CA TRP A 745 -1.57 44.68 26.39
C TRP A 745 -2.82 45.34 25.77
N SER A 746 -4.00 45.10 26.35
CA SER A 746 -5.24 45.72 25.91
C SER A 746 -5.17 47.25 25.95
N TYR A 747 -4.61 47.80 27.03
CA TYR A 747 -4.44 49.25 27.19
C TYR A 747 -3.50 49.85 26.14
N CYS A 748 -2.37 49.19 25.83
CA CYS A 748 -1.46 49.63 24.76
C CYS A 748 -2.08 49.51 23.37
N CYS A 749 -2.87 48.46 23.11
CA CYS A 749 -3.63 48.33 21.86
C CYS A 749 -4.69 49.43 21.72
N ASP A 750 -5.45 49.71 22.78
CA ASP A 750 -6.46 50.77 22.79
C ASP A 750 -5.83 52.16 22.60
N LEU A 751 -4.62 52.39 23.15
CA LEU A 751 -3.86 53.63 22.96
C LEU A 751 -3.39 53.79 21.49
N MET A 752 -2.94 52.70 20.84
CA MET A 752 -2.55 52.73 19.43
C MET A 752 -3.73 52.89 18.47
N ASP A 753 -4.89 52.36 18.83
CA ASP A 753 -6.12 52.49 18.03
C ASP A 753 -6.71 53.92 18.07
N MET A 754 -6.35 54.74 19.07
CA MET A 754 -6.84 56.12 19.19
C MET A 754 -6.08 57.15 18.32
N GLU A 755 -4.83 56.89 17.89
CA GLU A 755 -4.00 57.93 17.22
C GLU A 755 -3.49 57.59 15.80
N TRP A 756 -3.63 56.36 15.27
CA TRP A 756 -3.02 55.98 13.97
C TRP A 756 -4.03 55.54 12.90
N GLY A 757 -4.17 56.36 11.85
CA GLY A 757 -5.06 56.16 10.71
C GLY A 757 -4.37 55.71 9.42
N GLU A 758 -4.07 54.41 9.28
CA GLU A 758 -4.27 53.58 8.08
C GLU A 758 -3.91 52.10 8.37
N PRO A 759 -4.47 51.10 7.65
CA PRO A 759 -4.37 49.68 8.04
C PRO A 759 -3.01 48.99 7.80
N SER A 760 -2.14 49.57 6.98
CA SER A 760 -0.89 48.95 6.50
C SER A 760 0.26 49.10 7.51
N GLU A 761 0.43 50.27 8.12
CA GLU A 761 1.42 50.51 9.19
C GLU A 761 1.07 49.78 10.49
N ARG A 762 -0.24 49.59 10.76
CA ARG A 762 -0.76 48.82 11.90
C ARG A 762 -0.21 47.39 11.95
N ARG A 763 0.07 46.77 10.79
CA ARG A 763 0.62 45.40 10.72
C ARG A 763 2.12 45.31 10.97
N SER A 764 2.92 46.37 10.80
CA SER A 764 4.36 46.29 11.07
C SER A 764 4.66 46.43 12.57
N ILE A 765 3.96 47.35 13.25
CA ILE A 765 4.15 47.62 14.68
C ILE A 765 3.63 46.44 15.54
N ILE A 766 2.46 45.86 15.19
CA ILE A 766 1.93 44.66 15.87
C ILE A 766 2.86 43.45 15.70
N ASN A 767 3.60 43.36 14.59
CA ASN A 767 4.56 42.28 14.37
C ASN A 767 5.83 42.42 15.23
N TYR A 768 6.21 43.64 15.63
CA TYR A 768 7.35 43.88 16.53
C TYR A 768 7.00 43.69 18.01
N MET A 769 5.72 43.83 18.39
CA MET A 769 5.24 43.60 19.75
C MET A 769 4.70 42.18 19.96
N ARG A 770 5.38 41.14 19.46
CA ARG A 770 4.95 39.76 19.71
C ARG A 770 5.15 39.36 21.18
N PRO A 771 4.20 38.64 21.82
CA PRO A 771 4.35 38.11 23.18
C PRO A 771 5.57 37.20 23.33
N GLU A 772 6.04 36.59 22.23
CA GLU A 772 7.21 35.72 22.22
C GLU A 772 8.53 36.47 22.48
N VAL A 773 8.64 37.77 22.17
CA VAL A 773 9.85 38.58 22.50
C VAL A 773 9.85 38.98 23.98
N PHE A 774 8.68 39.19 24.57
CA PHE A 774 8.54 39.51 26.01
C PHE A 774 8.85 38.32 26.93
N LYS A 775 8.91 37.09 26.40
CA LYS A 775 9.29 35.90 27.18
C LYS A 775 10.78 35.79 27.46
N GLU A 776 11.64 36.50 26.74
CA GLU A 776 13.09 36.48 26.98
C GLU A 776 13.58 37.50 28.03
N VAL A 777 12.68 38.28 28.65
CA VAL A 777 13.03 39.32 29.65
C VAL A 777 12.31 39.13 30.99
N LEU A 778 11.93 37.89 31.33
CA LEU A 778 11.49 37.54 32.68
C LEU A 778 12.31 36.34 33.17
N TYR A 779 13.26 36.60 34.06
CA TYR A 779 13.77 35.57 34.97
C TYR A 779 12.68 35.14 35.94
#